data_AF-A0A2V7KPK1-F1
#
_entry.id   AF-A0A2V7KPK1-F1
#
_cell.length_a   1.000
_cell.length_b   1.000
_cell.length_c   1.000
_cell.angle_alpha   90.00
_cell.angle_beta   90.00
_cell.angle_gamma   90.00
#
_symmetry.space_group_name_H-M   'P 1'
#
loop_
_entity.id
_entity.type
_entity.pdbx_description
1 polymer ?
#
loop_
_entity_poly.entity_id
_entity_poly.type
_entity_poly.pdbx_seq_one_letter_code
_entity_poly.pdbx_strand_id
1 'polypeptide(L)'
;AGQQVDLIAAAWIPRDLGERMRRPPLLTLVTPEGVWAYPAATSSGVALSRQVGGRWIDLFIAHQVVFPLAPGRVIVPPASVEYALPVTFSFFSREERYNLRSDSIAIVVLPLPPANPVTNVVGEKLRLELQIDATSTRVGEPVEASITISGVGNVALWPPPEPAIKWPTGFRVYPAQTEMRLETNAGRIAGSKTFHFLAVPDSSGNFVLPEVRYPYFDATTGRYEVATAAPRALAVAPGAEPRAARVLPALLPAHGESPADSLSRRFGWQGWLALLLGPPFMALVASRRRRRVPGPAVVAAGPALTPLGRVEREFLAVLSSHVSDPFARDGDGLAQALRAAGVESAVADHVKRLRDRLRAARYGPRRLGDAAELAAEIEQVLRVLGAEKPGVVRRPHATVTTILVLTAGIVGAQHAAPLHAQTASQAQTPSAEALFEAGALRAAADSFAARAAREPGDPAHWYNLGATLYRAGADGKATAAWIRAARLVPRDPAIRRGLRLLPPPDPVTEGMLFVGWATPTEWGFIAAAGWVLLWLTVAFGGRRRLVLALFGAVAITAFILGALEWQRRDQPVAVVIADAAPVRTAPYGGASAAATVQAGGAVLVGRGYGPWVEVRRADGIHGWVLGGEIAGL
;
A
#
# COMPACT_ATOMS: atom_id res chain seq x y z
N ALA A 1 -45.03 -24.65 29.66
CA ALA A 1 -44.99 -23.26 29.15
C ALA A 1 -45.06 -23.32 27.63
N GLY A 2 -45.65 -22.33 26.95
CA GLY A 2 -45.70 -22.23 25.49
C GLY A 2 -46.82 -23.02 24.78
N GLN A 3 -47.62 -23.81 25.50
CA GLN A 3 -48.80 -24.49 24.96
C GLN A 3 -50.00 -23.52 24.91
N GLN A 4 -50.86 -23.69 23.91
CA GLN A 4 -52.10 -22.93 23.80
C GLN A 4 -53.07 -23.28 24.95
N VAL A 5 -53.68 -22.26 25.53
CA VAL A 5 -54.78 -22.36 26.49
C VAL A 5 -55.94 -21.50 26.01
N ASP A 6 -57.12 -22.10 25.91
CA ASP A 6 -58.36 -21.40 25.57
C ASP A 6 -59.07 -20.92 26.84
N LEU A 7 -59.15 -19.61 27.01
CA LEU A 7 -59.93 -18.99 28.07
C LEU A 7 -61.32 -18.67 27.53
N ILE A 8 -62.34 -19.27 28.15
CA ILE A 8 -63.75 -19.10 27.77
C ILE A 8 -64.49 -18.57 28.99
N ALA A 9 -65.06 -17.39 28.87
CA ALA A 9 -66.09 -16.91 29.79
C ALA A 9 -67.46 -17.09 29.14
N ALA A 10 -68.40 -17.62 29.93
CA ALA A 10 -69.76 -17.91 29.51
C ALA A 10 -70.73 -17.24 30.49
N ALA A 11 -71.63 -16.40 29.99
CA ALA A 11 -72.67 -15.76 30.78
C ALA A 11 -74.05 -16.24 30.30
N TRP A 12 -74.75 -16.94 31.18
CA TRP A 12 -76.11 -17.41 30.97
C TRP A 12 -77.10 -16.39 31.52
N ILE A 13 -77.87 -15.76 30.63
CA ILE A 13 -78.76 -14.65 30.98
C ILE A 13 -80.19 -15.05 30.61
N PRO A 14 -81.14 -15.06 31.57
CA PRO A 14 -82.55 -15.33 31.27
C PRO A 14 -83.08 -14.35 30.22
N ARG A 15 -83.82 -14.84 29.22
CA ARG A 15 -84.29 -14.02 28.10
C ARG A 15 -85.19 -12.88 28.55
N ASP A 16 -86.03 -13.11 29.54
CA ASP A 16 -86.89 -12.09 30.17
C ASP A 16 -86.08 -10.97 30.83
N LEU A 17 -84.88 -11.28 31.34
CA LEU A 17 -83.94 -10.27 31.83
C LEU A 17 -83.31 -9.50 30.67
N GLY A 18 -82.88 -10.21 29.60
CA GLY A 18 -82.31 -9.61 28.40
C GLY A 18 -83.25 -8.64 27.69
N GLU A 19 -84.53 -8.98 27.57
CA GLU A 19 -85.57 -8.13 26.95
C GLU A 19 -85.80 -6.80 27.69
N ARG A 20 -85.46 -6.74 28.99
CA ARG A 20 -85.54 -5.51 29.79
C ARG A 20 -84.31 -4.62 29.64
N MET A 21 -83.20 -5.14 29.13
CA MET A 21 -81.97 -4.38 28.95
C MET A 21 -82.08 -3.51 27.69
N ARG A 22 -81.58 -2.27 27.77
CA ARG A 22 -81.50 -1.38 26.59
C ARG A 22 -80.29 -1.65 25.71
N ARG A 23 -79.27 -2.26 26.30
CA ARG A 23 -78.00 -2.60 25.66
C ARG A 23 -77.68 -4.04 26.01
N PRO A 24 -77.02 -4.79 25.10
CA PRO A 24 -76.57 -6.12 25.42
C PRO A 24 -75.60 -6.08 26.61
N PRO A 25 -75.58 -7.15 27.43
CA PRO A 25 -74.65 -7.29 28.54
C PRO A 25 -73.20 -7.29 28.01
N LEU A 26 -72.32 -6.56 28.69
CA LEU A 26 -70.90 -6.52 28.36
C LEU A 26 -70.18 -7.61 29.16
N LEU A 27 -69.84 -8.70 28.49
CA LEU A 27 -68.99 -9.75 29.04
C LEU A 27 -67.52 -9.41 28.77
N THR A 28 -66.76 -9.21 29.84
CA THR A 28 -65.34 -8.87 29.80
C THR A 28 -64.50 -10.00 30.38
N LEU A 29 -63.47 -10.39 29.63
CA LEU A 29 -62.45 -11.36 30.06
C LEU A 29 -61.13 -10.62 30.24
N VAL A 30 -60.55 -10.70 31.44
CA VAL A 30 -59.27 -10.05 31.76
C VAL A 30 -58.12 -11.00 31.45
N THR A 31 -57.15 -10.52 30.68
CA THR A 31 -55.97 -11.31 30.33
C THR A 31 -55.11 -11.57 31.58
N PRO A 32 -54.76 -12.83 31.88
CA PRO A 32 -53.88 -13.17 33.00
C PRO A 32 -52.49 -12.55 32.88
N GLU A 33 -51.81 -12.33 34.01
CA GLU A 33 -50.39 -11.95 33.99
C GLU A 33 -49.50 -13.14 33.59
N GLY A 34 -48.36 -12.86 32.92
CA GLY A 34 -47.38 -13.89 32.54
C GLY A 34 -47.76 -14.75 31.32
N VAL A 35 -48.74 -14.32 30.53
CA VAL A 35 -49.14 -14.99 29.28
C VAL A 35 -49.03 -14.04 28.09
N TRP A 36 -48.76 -14.60 26.90
CA TRP A 36 -49.01 -13.91 25.64
C TRP A 36 -50.44 -14.18 25.20
N ALA A 37 -51.20 -13.15 24.84
CA ALA A 37 -52.59 -13.29 24.45
C ALA A 37 -52.86 -12.74 23.06
N TYR A 38 -53.67 -13.44 22.29
CA TYR A 38 -54.28 -12.90 21.08
C TYR A 38 -55.53 -12.11 21.45
N PRO A 39 -55.98 -11.14 20.62
CA PRO A 39 -57.19 -10.37 20.88
C PRO A 39 -58.38 -11.29 21.16
N ALA A 40 -59.16 -10.97 22.19
CA ALA A 40 -60.34 -11.74 22.55
C ALA A 40 -61.42 -11.57 21.47
N ALA A 41 -62.05 -12.68 21.07
CA ALA A 41 -63.27 -12.68 20.29
C ALA A 41 -64.47 -12.71 21.23
N THR A 42 -65.25 -11.63 21.26
CA THR A 42 -66.51 -11.56 21.99
C THR A 42 -67.67 -11.75 21.03
N SER A 43 -68.66 -12.57 21.40
CA SER A 43 -69.90 -12.67 20.64
C SER A 43 -70.63 -11.33 20.70
N SER A 44 -70.89 -10.69 19.56
CA SER A 44 -71.66 -9.43 19.48
C SER A 44 -73.15 -9.59 19.82
N GLY A 45 -73.60 -10.81 20.12
CA GLY A 45 -74.97 -11.17 20.45
C GLY A 45 -75.06 -12.54 21.12
N VAL A 46 -76.25 -13.15 21.10
CA VAL A 46 -76.51 -14.46 21.71
C VAL A 46 -75.79 -15.55 20.92
N ALA A 47 -74.87 -16.27 21.57
CA ALA A 47 -74.13 -17.38 20.98
C ALA A 47 -74.94 -18.68 20.91
N LEU A 48 -75.79 -18.92 21.90
CA LEU A 48 -76.67 -20.09 21.99
C LEU A 48 -77.87 -19.75 22.87
N SER A 49 -79.04 -20.33 22.59
CA SER A 49 -80.19 -20.27 23.49
C SER A 49 -80.59 -21.67 23.92
N ARG A 50 -80.93 -21.85 25.20
CA ARG A 50 -81.39 -23.13 25.75
C ARG A 50 -82.55 -22.91 26.71
N GLN A 51 -83.52 -23.82 26.71
CA GLN A 51 -84.55 -23.86 27.73
C GLN A 51 -84.08 -24.68 28.94
N VAL A 52 -84.10 -24.08 30.13
CA VAL A 52 -83.73 -24.72 31.40
C VAL A 52 -84.83 -24.42 32.41
N GLY A 53 -85.46 -25.47 32.96
CA GLY A 53 -86.55 -25.32 33.94
C GLY A 53 -87.75 -24.52 33.41
N GLY A 54 -88.08 -24.66 32.12
CA GLY A 54 -89.19 -23.94 31.47
C GLY A 54 -88.86 -22.50 31.02
N ARG A 55 -87.71 -21.94 31.40
CA ARG A 55 -87.29 -20.58 31.00
C ARG A 55 -86.25 -20.61 29.88
N TRP A 56 -86.34 -19.68 28.94
CA TRP A 56 -85.31 -19.46 27.93
C TRP A 56 -84.13 -18.71 28.54
N ILE A 57 -82.92 -19.22 28.30
CA ILE A 57 -81.67 -18.61 28.73
C ILE A 57 -80.78 -18.45 27.50
N ASP A 58 -80.25 -17.24 27.34
CA ASP A 58 -79.38 -16.84 26.26
C ASP A 58 -77.92 -16.82 26.76
N LEU A 59 -77.01 -17.40 25.99
CA LEU A 59 -75.59 -17.54 26.30
C LEU A 59 -74.78 -16.47 25.57
N PHE A 60 -73.96 -15.73 26.31
CA PHE A 60 -72.94 -14.84 25.78
C PHE A 60 -71.56 -15.45 26.03
N ILE A 61 -70.69 -15.43 25.03
CA ILE A 61 -69.36 -16.06 25.10
C ILE A 61 -68.28 -15.02 24.79
N ALA A 62 -67.26 -14.99 25.63
CA ALA A 62 -66.00 -14.34 25.34
C ALA A 62 -64.91 -15.42 25.29
N HIS A 63 -64.17 -15.47 24.20
CA HIS A 63 -63.09 -16.44 23.97
C HIS A 63 -61.77 -15.70 23.74
N GLN A 64 -60.74 -16.06 24.50
CA GLN A 64 -59.40 -15.54 24.32
C GLN A 64 -58.39 -16.69 24.31
N VAL A 65 -57.49 -16.67 23.33
CA VAL A 65 -56.39 -17.61 23.26
C VAL A 65 -55.17 -17.03 23.97
N VAL A 66 -54.60 -17.78 24.91
CA VAL A 66 -53.41 -17.38 25.66
C VAL A 66 -52.31 -18.46 25.63
N PHE A 67 -51.06 -18.02 25.76
CA PHE A 67 -49.86 -18.85 25.78
C PHE A 67 -49.02 -18.49 27.02
N PRO A 68 -48.96 -19.34 28.05
CA PRO A 68 -48.15 -19.05 29.23
C PRO A 68 -46.65 -19.01 28.92
N LEU A 69 -45.97 -17.95 29.38
CA LEU A 69 -44.57 -17.69 29.01
C LEU A 69 -43.55 -18.39 29.91
N ALA A 70 -43.92 -18.67 31.17
CA ALA A 70 -43.04 -19.27 32.16
C ALA A 70 -43.74 -20.44 32.90
N PRO A 71 -42.97 -21.42 33.39
CA PRO A 71 -43.51 -22.45 34.29
C PRO A 71 -43.91 -21.83 35.64
N GLY A 72 -44.94 -22.41 36.27
CA GLY A 72 -45.46 -21.93 37.55
C GLY A 72 -46.98 -21.79 37.56
N ARG A 73 -47.51 -21.14 38.59
CA ARG A 73 -48.94 -20.94 38.77
C ARG A 73 -49.38 -19.63 38.12
N VAL A 74 -50.29 -19.72 37.14
CA VAL A 74 -50.93 -18.57 36.50
C VAL A 74 -52.35 -18.43 37.04
N ILE A 75 -52.70 -17.23 37.52
CA ILE A 75 -54.04 -16.94 38.03
C ILE A 75 -54.83 -16.26 36.92
N VAL A 76 -55.91 -16.91 36.48
CA VAL A 76 -56.92 -16.32 35.59
C VAL A 76 -57.85 -15.46 36.42
N PRO A 77 -57.88 -14.13 36.19
CA PRO A 77 -58.75 -13.25 36.95
C PRO A 77 -60.24 -13.56 36.71
N PRO A 78 -61.13 -13.15 37.63
CA PRO A 78 -62.57 -13.20 37.42
C PRO A 78 -63.00 -12.59 36.08
N ALA A 79 -63.85 -13.29 35.34
CA ALA A 79 -64.61 -12.69 34.27
C ALA A 79 -65.74 -11.83 34.87
N SER A 80 -66.10 -10.74 34.20
CA SER A 80 -67.17 -9.85 34.67
C SER A 80 -68.24 -9.65 33.61
N VAL A 81 -69.49 -9.64 34.03
CA VAL A 81 -70.63 -9.26 33.20
C VAL A 81 -71.20 -7.97 33.76
N GLU A 82 -71.19 -6.92 32.94
CA GLU A 82 -71.80 -5.64 33.26
C GLU A 82 -73.08 -5.45 32.44
N TYR A 83 -74.19 -5.16 33.12
CA TYR A 83 -75.45 -4.85 32.45
C TYR A 83 -76.21 -3.76 33.20
N ALA A 84 -77.14 -3.12 32.51
CA ALA A 84 -77.93 -2.02 33.05
C ALA A 84 -79.42 -2.23 32.79
N LEU A 85 -80.23 -1.99 33.81
CA LEU A 85 -81.69 -2.07 33.74
C LEU A 85 -82.30 -0.68 33.92
N PRO A 86 -83.28 -0.29 33.09
CA PRO A 86 -84.02 0.94 33.33
C PRO A 86 -84.94 0.77 34.54
N VAL A 87 -84.97 1.76 35.43
CA VAL A 87 -85.84 1.74 36.63
C VAL A 87 -87.32 1.88 36.23
N THR A 88 -87.59 2.56 35.11
CA THR A 88 -88.93 2.74 34.52
C THR A 88 -88.90 2.61 33.00
N PHE A 89 -90.04 2.32 32.38
CA PHE A 89 -90.16 2.14 30.91
C PHE A 89 -89.97 3.44 30.08
N SER A 90 -89.69 4.58 30.71
CA SER A 90 -89.49 5.88 30.03
C SER A 90 -88.12 6.01 29.39
N PHE A 91 -88.00 6.61 28.20
CA PHE A 91 -86.73 6.76 27.47
C PHE A 91 -85.62 7.48 28.29
N PHE A 92 -85.98 8.41 29.17
CA PHE A 92 -85.06 9.15 30.04
C PHE A 92 -84.89 8.55 31.44
N SER A 93 -85.30 7.29 31.63
CA SER A 93 -85.19 6.62 32.92
C SER A 93 -83.73 6.46 33.34
N ARG A 94 -83.46 6.64 34.64
CA ARG A 94 -82.16 6.32 35.23
C ARG A 94 -81.93 4.82 35.09
N GLU A 95 -80.73 4.44 34.66
CA GLU A 95 -80.31 3.05 34.59
C GLU A 95 -79.60 2.64 35.88
N GLU A 96 -79.99 1.49 36.42
CA GLU A 96 -79.29 0.82 37.51
C GLU A 96 -78.29 -0.18 36.92
N ARG A 97 -77.03 -0.12 37.36
CA ARG A 97 -75.93 -0.92 36.82
C ARG A 97 -75.60 -2.08 37.74
N TYR A 98 -75.46 -3.26 37.16
CA TYR A 98 -75.06 -4.48 37.85
C TYR A 98 -73.73 -4.98 37.28
N ASN A 99 -72.85 -5.47 38.16
CA ASN A 99 -71.59 -6.11 37.80
C ASN A 99 -71.52 -7.46 38.53
N LEU A 100 -71.59 -8.55 37.77
CA LEU A 100 -71.44 -9.91 38.27
C LEU A 100 -70.03 -10.39 37.92
N ARG A 101 -69.37 -11.05 38.87
CA ARG A 101 -68.01 -11.59 38.68
C ARG A 101 -68.00 -13.09 38.91
N SER A 102 -67.21 -13.81 38.12
CA SER A 102 -66.92 -15.23 38.37
C SER A 102 -65.88 -15.38 39.47
N ASP A 103 -65.59 -16.62 39.86
CA ASP A 103 -64.38 -16.92 40.62
C ASP A 103 -63.13 -16.82 39.74
N SER A 104 -61.98 -16.61 40.37
CA SER A 104 -60.67 -16.74 39.72
C SER A 104 -60.28 -18.22 39.60
N ILE A 105 -59.63 -18.59 38.49
CA ILE A 105 -59.17 -19.97 38.25
C ILE A 105 -57.64 -19.98 38.25
N ALA A 106 -57.01 -20.97 38.88
CA ALA A 106 -55.56 -21.14 38.81
C ALA A 106 -55.17 -22.27 37.84
N ILE A 107 -54.21 -22.00 36.97
CA ILE A 107 -53.64 -22.96 36.03
C ILE A 107 -52.18 -23.23 36.42
N VAL A 108 -51.77 -24.50 36.42
CA VAL A 108 -50.38 -24.91 36.71
C VAL A 108 -49.67 -25.18 35.39
N VAL A 109 -48.66 -24.35 35.09
CA VAL A 109 -47.85 -24.44 33.88
C VAL A 109 -46.62 -25.29 34.18
N LEU A 110 -46.52 -26.44 33.51
CA LEU A 110 -45.38 -27.34 33.65
C LEU A 110 -44.12 -26.76 32.96
N PRO A 111 -42.92 -27.01 33.51
CA PRO A 111 -41.67 -26.74 32.80
C PRO A 111 -41.50 -27.68 31.60
N LEU A 112 -40.75 -27.22 30.60
CA LEU A 112 -40.34 -28.09 29.50
C LEU A 112 -39.35 -29.15 30.03
N PRO A 113 -39.39 -30.41 29.55
CA PRO A 113 -38.40 -31.42 29.93
C PRO A 113 -36.99 -30.97 29.51
N PRO A 114 -35.93 -31.31 30.24
CA PRO A 114 -34.57 -30.97 29.83
C PRO A 114 -34.23 -31.58 28.46
N ALA A 115 -33.58 -30.80 27.58
CA ALA A 115 -33.20 -31.21 26.23
C ALA A 115 -31.78 -30.77 25.86
N ASN A 116 -31.17 -31.51 24.93
CA ASN A 116 -29.89 -31.16 24.30
C ASN A 116 -30.00 -31.38 22.78
N PRO A 117 -29.97 -30.33 21.94
CA PRO A 117 -29.78 -28.91 22.29
C PRO A 117 -30.98 -28.33 23.06
N VAL A 118 -30.73 -27.30 23.88
CA VAL A 118 -31.78 -26.61 24.64
C VAL A 118 -32.64 -25.78 23.68
N THR A 119 -33.95 -26.00 23.70
CA THR A 119 -34.92 -25.19 22.94
C THR A 119 -36.10 -24.82 23.83
N ASN A 120 -36.60 -23.59 23.67
CA ASN A 120 -37.82 -23.09 24.31
C ASN A 120 -38.97 -22.95 23.30
N VAL A 121 -38.77 -23.46 22.08
CA VAL A 121 -39.78 -23.41 21.02
C VAL A 121 -40.83 -24.48 21.29
N VAL A 122 -42.09 -24.07 21.32
CA VAL A 122 -43.25 -24.96 21.47
C VAL A 122 -44.17 -24.77 20.28
N GLY A 123 -44.58 -25.88 19.69
CA GLY A 123 -45.46 -25.91 18.53
C GLY A 123 -45.76 -27.34 18.11
N GLU A 124 -46.67 -27.51 17.16
CA GLU A 124 -47.07 -28.82 16.67
C GLU A 124 -46.85 -28.88 15.16
N LYS A 125 -46.29 -30.01 14.70
CA LYS A 125 -46.04 -30.27 13.28
C LYS A 125 -45.31 -29.12 12.58
N LEU A 126 -44.27 -28.57 13.20
CA LEU A 126 -43.51 -27.49 12.59
C LEU A 126 -42.79 -27.98 11.34
N ARG A 127 -42.88 -27.20 10.26
CA ARG A 127 -42.13 -27.39 9.02
C ARG A 127 -41.18 -26.22 8.81
N LEU A 128 -40.01 -26.52 8.28
CA LEU A 128 -38.98 -25.55 7.97
C LEU A 128 -38.72 -25.58 6.47
N GLU A 129 -38.78 -24.42 5.83
CA GLU A 129 -38.46 -24.26 4.42
C GLU A 129 -37.36 -23.22 4.27
N LEU A 130 -36.35 -23.52 3.46
CA LEU A 130 -35.24 -22.64 3.11
C LEU A 130 -35.32 -22.36 1.61
N GLN A 131 -35.46 -21.08 1.26
CA GLN A 131 -35.47 -20.62 -0.12
C GLN A 131 -34.30 -19.66 -0.36
N ILE A 132 -33.72 -19.76 -1.55
CA ILE A 132 -32.67 -18.87 -2.06
C ILE A 132 -33.08 -18.53 -3.49
N ASP A 133 -33.24 -17.25 -3.79
CA ASP A 133 -33.82 -16.80 -5.05
C ASP A 133 -32.95 -17.14 -6.26
N ALA A 134 -31.63 -17.20 -6.05
CA ALA A 134 -30.65 -17.54 -7.08
C ALA A 134 -29.92 -18.85 -6.75
N THR A 135 -29.83 -19.76 -7.73
CA THR A 135 -28.95 -20.96 -7.65
C THR A 135 -27.52 -20.64 -8.05
N SER A 136 -27.31 -19.51 -8.74
CA SER A 136 -26.00 -18.95 -9.07
C SER A 136 -25.99 -17.43 -8.92
N THR A 137 -24.92 -16.88 -8.36
CA THR A 137 -24.69 -15.44 -8.20
C THR A 137 -23.25 -15.09 -8.55
N ARG A 138 -22.86 -13.82 -8.41
CA ARG A 138 -21.49 -13.34 -8.60
C ARG A 138 -20.96 -12.71 -7.31
N VAL A 139 -19.63 -12.67 -7.17
CA VAL A 139 -18.99 -11.97 -6.03
C VAL A 139 -19.45 -10.51 -5.99
N GLY A 140 -19.92 -10.07 -4.82
CA GLY A 140 -20.44 -8.72 -4.58
C GLY A 140 -21.91 -8.52 -4.98
N GLU A 141 -22.55 -9.48 -5.63
CA GLU A 141 -23.97 -9.42 -5.98
C GLU A 141 -24.81 -10.01 -4.84
N PRO A 142 -25.72 -9.22 -4.23
CA PRO A 142 -26.52 -9.69 -3.11
C PRO A 142 -27.50 -10.78 -3.56
N VAL A 143 -27.65 -11.81 -2.72
CA VAL A 143 -28.65 -12.87 -2.90
C VAL A 143 -29.64 -12.79 -1.76
N GLU A 144 -30.93 -12.77 -2.09
CA GLU A 144 -32.00 -12.89 -1.12
C GLU A 144 -32.20 -14.37 -0.76
N ALA A 145 -32.28 -14.62 0.55
CA ALA A 145 -32.58 -15.91 1.12
C ALA A 145 -33.66 -15.75 2.18
N SER A 146 -34.59 -16.69 2.25
CA SER A 146 -35.67 -16.68 3.22
C SER A 146 -35.80 -18.02 3.91
N ILE A 147 -36.18 -17.98 5.18
CA ILE A 147 -36.52 -19.18 5.95
C ILE A 147 -37.92 -19.04 6.50
N THR A 148 -38.78 -19.99 6.15
CA THR A 148 -40.18 -20.02 6.58
C THR A 148 -40.38 -21.15 7.57
N ILE A 149 -40.87 -20.79 8.76
CA ILE A 149 -41.34 -21.72 9.79
C ILE A 149 -42.85 -21.74 9.72
N SER A 150 -43.46 -22.91 9.55
CA SER A 150 -44.92 -23.05 9.51
C SER A 150 -45.41 -24.16 10.42
N GLY A 151 -46.58 -24.00 11.03
CA GLY A 151 -47.17 -25.02 11.90
C GLY A 151 -48.22 -24.46 12.85
N VAL A 152 -48.53 -25.21 13.91
CA VAL A 152 -49.48 -24.81 14.96
C VAL A 152 -48.72 -24.35 16.19
N GLY A 153 -49.12 -23.25 16.80
CA GLY A 153 -48.48 -22.69 18.00
C GLY A 153 -48.43 -21.16 17.99
N ASN A 154 -47.70 -20.59 18.94
CA ASN A 154 -47.53 -19.14 19.02
C ASN A 154 -46.51 -18.65 18.00
N VAL A 155 -46.99 -18.36 16.79
CA VAL A 155 -46.16 -17.88 15.65
C VAL A 155 -45.37 -16.63 16.02
N ALA A 156 -45.94 -15.74 16.85
CA ALA A 156 -45.26 -14.50 17.24
C ALA A 156 -43.98 -14.77 18.05
N LEU A 157 -43.99 -15.81 18.89
CA LEU A 157 -42.89 -16.16 19.79
C LEU A 157 -41.84 -17.09 19.18
N TRP A 158 -42.02 -17.59 17.94
CA TRP A 158 -40.99 -18.40 17.30
C TRP A 158 -39.76 -17.55 17.00
N PRO A 159 -38.59 -17.86 17.60
CA PRO A 159 -37.37 -17.14 17.34
C PRO A 159 -36.85 -17.45 15.92
N PRO A 160 -36.04 -16.55 15.33
CA PRO A 160 -35.27 -16.91 14.16
C PRO A 160 -34.42 -18.16 14.46
N PRO A 161 -34.15 -19.01 13.47
CA PRO A 161 -33.31 -20.19 13.64
C PRO A 161 -31.82 -19.85 13.86
N GLU A 162 -31.47 -18.65 14.34
CA GLU A 162 -30.10 -18.27 14.70
C GLU A 162 -29.77 -18.79 16.12
N PRO A 163 -28.57 -19.33 16.39
CA PRO A 163 -27.37 -19.43 15.54
C PRO A 163 -27.31 -20.67 14.63
N ALA A 164 -28.41 -21.38 14.38
CA ALA A 164 -28.42 -22.65 13.63
C ALA A 164 -28.14 -22.49 12.13
N ILE A 165 -28.33 -21.30 11.53
CA ILE A 165 -27.89 -21.03 10.16
C ILE A 165 -26.38 -20.76 10.16
N LYS A 166 -25.59 -21.80 9.86
CA LYS A 166 -24.16 -21.67 9.64
C LYS A 166 -23.90 -21.26 8.20
N TRP A 167 -23.87 -19.95 7.96
CA TRP A 167 -23.48 -19.42 6.66
C TRP A 167 -22.04 -19.84 6.31
N PRO A 168 -21.76 -20.23 5.05
CA PRO A 168 -20.42 -20.55 4.62
C PRO A 168 -19.45 -19.38 4.83
N THR A 169 -18.19 -19.67 5.09
CA THR A 169 -17.14 -18.65 5.13
C THR A 169 -17.10 -17.89 3.80
N GLY A 170 -17.00 -16.55 3.84
CA GLY A 170 -17.03 -15.73 2.63
C GLY A 170 -18.40 -15.17 2.27
N PHE A 171 -19.37 -15.20 3.19
CA PHE A 171 -20.63 -14.48 3.08
C PHE A 171 -20.76 -13.42 4.18
N ARG A 172 -21.22 -12.22 3.82
CA ARG A 172 -21.74 -11.22 4.75
C ARG A 172 -23.25 -11.28 4.70
N VAL A 173 -23.89 -11.46 5.85
CA VAL A 173 -25.34 -11.65 5.92
C VAL A 173 -25.95 -10.55 6.76
N TYR A 174 -27.02 -9.97 6.22
CA TYR A 174 -27.78 -8.92 6.87
C TYR A 174 -29.21 -9.42 7.06
N PRO A 175 -29.74 -9.43 8.30
CA PRO A 175 -31.14 -9.73 8.51
C PRO A 175 -32.00 -8.63 7.87
N ALA A 176 -33.06 -9.04 7.19
CA ALA A 176 -34.04 -8.15 6.57
C ALA A 176 -35.38 -8.23 7.32
N GLN A 177 -36.46 -7.81 6.67
CA GLN A 177 -37.78 -7.77 7.28
C GLN A 177 -38.26 -9.20 7.62
N THR A 178 -39.02 -9.33 8.71
CA THR A 178 -39.66 -10.59 9.09
C THR A 178 -41.15 -10.47 8.83
N GLU A 179 -41.70 -11.42 8.08
CA GLU A 179 -43.13 -11.49 7.79
C GLU A 179 -43.79 -12.55 8.65
N MET A 180 -45.02 -12.29 9.08
CA MET A 180 -45.82 -13.23 9.86
C MET A 180 -47.23 -13.29 9.29
N ARG A 181 -47.69 -14.51 9.03
CA ARG A 181 -49.07 -14.80 8.65
C ARG A 181 -49.69 -15.68 9.71
N LEU A 182 -50.68 -15.15 10.41
CA LEU A 182 -51.45 -15.88 11.41
C LEU A 182 -52.68 -16.50 10.75
N GLU A 183 -52.95 -17.76 11.11
CA GLU A 183 -54.11 -18.52 10.67
C GLU A 183 -54.76 -19.16 11.90
N THR A 184 -56.10 -19.20 11.94
CA THR A 184 -56.82 -19.87 13.02
C THR A 184 -57.60 -21.03 12.43
N ASN A 185 -57.29 -22.26 12.85
CA ASN A 185 -57.97 -23.46 12.36
C ASN A 185 -58.61 -24.21 13.53
N ALA A 186 -59.94 -24.33 13.52
CA ALA A 186 -60.72 -25.00 14.56
C ALA A 186 -60.37 -24.56 16.00
N GLY A 187 -60.14 -23.25 16.19
CA GLY A 187 -59.78 -22.67 17.49
C GLY A 187 -58.30 -22.76 17.86
N ARG A 188 -57.46 -23.47 17.09
CA ARG A 188 -55.99 -23.47 17.27
C ARG A 188 -55.33 -22.35 16.48
N ILE A 189 -54.37 -21.68 17.10
CA ILE A 189 -53.51 -20.70 16.44
C ILE A 189 -52.44 -21.44 15.66
N ALA A 190 -52.35 -21.11 14.38
CA ALA A 190 -51.38 -21.63 13.43
C ALA A 190 -50.85 -20.48 12.57
N GLY A 191 -49.95 -20.80 11.65
CA GLY A 191 -49.51 -19.86 10.65
C GLY A 191 -48.07 -20.09 10.22
N SER A 192 -47.49 -19.05 9.65
CA SER A 192 -46.11 -19.05 9.17
C SER A 192 -45.37 -17.77 9.58
N LYS A 193 -44.07 -17.91 9.85
CA LYS A 193 -43.13 -16.82 10.08
C LYS A 193 -41.97 -16.95 9.13
N THR A 194 -41.77 -15.93 8.30
CA THR A 194 -40.71 -15.89 7.28
C THR A 194 -39.65 -14.87 7.69
N PHE A 195 -38.41 -15.32 7.79
CA PHE A 195 -37.25 -14.48 8.07
C PHE A 195 -36.48 -14.25 6.77
N HIS A 196 -36.36 -13.00 6.33
CA HIS A 196 -35.60 -12.65 5.14
C HIS A 196 -34.16 -12.28 5.51
N PHE A 197 -33.22 -12.63 4.63
CA PHE A 197 -31.80 -12.37 4.76
C PHE A 197 -31.23 -11.90 3.44
N LEU A 198 -30.35 -10.91 3.49
CA LEU A 198 -29.54 -10.48 2.36
C LEU A 198 -28.12 -11.02 2.54
N ALA A 199 -27.73 -11.98 1.70
CA ALA A 199 -26.43 -12.63 1.75
C ALA A 199 -25.54 -12.12 0.60
N VAL A 200 -24.42 -11.48 0.93
CA VAL A 200 -23.45 -10.95 -0.04
C VAL A 200 -22.20 -11.84 -0.04
N PRO A 201 -21.88 -12.52 -1.16
CA PRO A 201 -20.68 -13.34 -1.26
C PRO A 201 -19.44 -12.47 -1.52
N ASP A 202 -18.41 -12.67 -0.71
CA ASP A 202 -17.10 -12.00 -0.80
C ASP A 202 -16.08 -12.80 -1.64
N SER A 203 -16.37 -14.05 -1.96
CA SER A 203 -15.47 -14.97 -2.66
C SER A 203 -16.21 -15.87 -3.65
N SER A 204 -15.57 -16.19 -4.80
CA SER A 204 -16.13 -17.08 -5.82
C SER A 204 -15.86 -18.55 -5.49
N GLY A 205 -16.78 -19.43 -5.88
CA GLY A 205 -16.70 -20.87 -5.66
C GLY A 205 -18.07 -21.52 -5.53
N ASN A 206 -18.10 -22.83 -5.31
CA ASN A 206 -19.31 -23.57 -4.99
C ASN A 206 -19.46 -23.63 -3.47
N PHE A 207 -20.48 -22.97 -2.95
CA PHE A 207 -20.80 -22.99 -1.53
C PHE A 207 -22.02 -23.87 -1.28
N VAL A 208 -22.05 -24.51 -0.11
CA VAL A 208 -23.20 -25.30 0.33
C VAL A 208 -23.68 -24.70 1.64
N LEU A 209 -24.90 -24.17 1.64
CA LEU A 209 -25.60 -23.83 2.87
C LEU A 209 -26.01 -25.15 3.54
N PRO A 210 -25.52 -25.45 4.76
CA PRO A 210 -25.77 -26.72 5.41
C PRO A 210 -27.25 -26.86 5.78
N GLU A 211 -27.63 -28.09 6.13
CA GLU A 211 -28.96 -28.40 6.66
C GLU A 211 -29.28 -27.50 7.86
N VAL A 212 -30.41 -26.80 7.81
CA VAL A 212 -30.90 -26.01 8.95
C VAL A 212 -31.78 -26.91 9.80
N ARG A 213 -31.51 -26.95 11.11
CA ARG A 213 -32.23 -27.76 12.09
C ARG A 213 -32.92 -26.85 13.09
N TYR A 214 -34.22 -27.04 13.28
CA TYR A 214 -35.04 -26.25 14.18
C TYR A 214 -35.72 -27.15 15.23
N PRO A 215 -35.08 -27.35 16.40
CA PRO A 215 -35.63 -28.19 17.46
C PRO A 215 -36.80 -27.50 18.16
N TYR A 216 -37.90 -28.23 18.37
CA TYR A 216 -39.10 -27.76 19.08
C TYR A 216 -39.70 -28.85 19.95
N PHE A 217 -40.48 -28.45 20.96
CA PHE A 217 -41.26 -29.36 21.78
C PHE A 217 -42.70 -29.45 21.25
N ASP A 218 -43.12 -30.64 20.85
CA ASP A 218 -44.51 -30.91 20.48
C ASP A 218 -45.32 -31.24 21.74
N ALA A 219 -46.17 -30.31 22.14
CA ALA A 219 -46.99 -30.44 23.34
C ALA A 219 -48.10 -31.50 23.20
N THR A 220 -48.48 -31.87 21.98
CA THR A 220 -49.47 -32.92 21.74
C THR A 220 -48.84 -34.32 21.86
N THR A 221 -47.62 -34.52 21.37
CA THR A 221 -46.91 -35.81 21.50
C THR A 221 -46.09 -35.92 22.80
N GLY A 222 -45.84 -34.79 23.47
CA GLY A 222 -45.01 -34.69 24.68
C GLY A 222 -43.53 -34.94 24.42
N ARG A 223 -43.06 -34.76 23.18
CA ARG A 223 -41.69 -35.09 22.74
C ARG A 223 -41.03 -33.94 22.01
N TYR A 224 -39.71 -33.93 22.02
CA TYR A 224 -38.91 -33.04 21.18
C TYR A 224 -38.83 -33.58 19.76
N GLU A 225 -39.09 -32.71 18.80
CA GLU A 225 -38.98 -32.97 17.37
C GLU A 225 -38.05 -31.93 16.73
N VAL A 226 -37.61 -32.19 15.50
CA VAL A 226 -36.71 -31.29 14.77
C VAL A 226 -37.26 -31.10 13.37
N ALA A 227 -37.66 -29.87 13.05
CA ALA A 227 -37.97 -29.48 11.69
C ALA A 227 -36.65 -29.23 10.94
N THR A 228 -36.51 -29.78 9.74
CA THR A 228 -35.27 -29.68 8.95
C THR A 228 -35.54 -29.07 7.58
N ALA A 229 -34.58 -28.27 7.11
CA ALA A 229 -34.54 -27.78 5.74
C ALA A 229 -33.28 -28.31 5.07
N ALA A 230 -33.44 -28.86 3.86
CA ALA A 230 -32.37 -29.52 3.14
C ALA A 230 -31.22 -28.55 2.78
N PRO A 231 -29.97 -29.04 2.70
CA PRO A 231 -28.84 -28.23 2.24
C PRO A 231 -29.09 -27.65 0.85
N ARG A 232 -28.60 -26.43 0.61
CA ARG A 232 -28.73 -25.74 -0.68
C ARG A 232 -27.37 -25.36 -1.23
N ALA A 233 -27.08 -25.78 -2.45
CA ALA A 233 -25.87 -25.37 -3.16
C ALA A 233 -26.07 -24.00 -3.83
N LEU A 234 -25.07 -23.15 -3.73
CA LEU A 234 -25.00 -21.84 -4.37
C LEU A 234 -23.67 -21.71 -5.12
N ALA A 235 -23.75 -21.56 -6.44
CA ALA A 235 -22.58 -21.32 -7.27
C ALA A 235 -22.30 -19.81 -7.34
N VAL A 236 -21.18 -19.37 -6.79
CA VAL A 236 -20.74 -17.97 -6.88
C VAL A 236 -19.69 -17.88 -7.97
N ALA A 237 -20.07 -17.37 -9.13
CA ALA A 237 -19.13 -17.02 -10.18
C ALA A 237 -18.27 -15.81 -9.75
N PRO A 238 -17.09 -15.62 -10.36
CA PRO A 238 -16.37 -14.36 -10.24
C PRO A 238 -17.30 -13.18 -10.58
N GLY A 239 -17.13 -12.07 -9.85
CA GLY A 239 -17.78 -10.80 -10.12
C GLY A 239 -17.81 -10.51 -11.62
N ALA A 240 -18.95 -10.06 -12.17
CA ALA A 240 -18.95 -9.51 -13.51
C ALA A 240 -18.18 -8.20 -13.42
N GLU A 241 -16.89 -8.22 -13.71
CA GLU A 241 -16.15 -6.99 -13.99
C GLU A 241 -16.77 -6.39 -15.25
N PRO A 242 -17.54 -5.29 -15.15
CA PRO A 242 -18.02 -4.60 -16.32
C PRO A 242 -16.92 -3.60 -16.68
N ARG A 243 -15.96 -3.98 -17.52
CA ARG A 243 -15.11 -3.01 -18.23
C ARG A 243 -14.56 -3.64 -19.50
N ALA A 244 -14.70 -2.89 -20.59
CA ALA A 244 -14.35 -3.25 -21.96
C ALA A 244 -12.98 -3.95 -22.04
N ALA A 245 -12.77 -4.78 -23.06
CA ALA A 245 -11.46 -5.38 -23.37
C ALA A 245 -10.37 -4.28 -23.42
N ARG A 246 -9.66 -4.11 -22.31
CA ARG A 246 -8.57 -3.13 -22.17
C ARG A 246 -7.33 -3.71 -22.85
N VAL A 247 -6.50 -2.84 -23.42
CA VAL A 247 -5.23 -3.25 -24.02
C VAL A 247 -4.39 -3.94 -22.96
N LEU A 248 -3.92 -5.15 -23.24
CA LEU A 248 -3.13 -5.95 -22.30
C LEU A 248 -1.68 -5.42 -22.26
N PRO A 249 -1.24 -4.80 -21.15
CA PRO A 249 0.19 -4.53 -20.97
C PRO A 249 0.94 -5.86 -20.84
N ALA A 250 2.04 -6.01 -21.57
CA ALA A 250 2.91 -7.18 -21.46
C ALA A 250 3.58 -7.20 -20.08
N LEU A 251 3.49 -8.33 -19.38
CA LEU A 251 4.14 -8.50 -18.08
C LEU A 251 5.66 -8.35 -18.20
N LEU A 252 6.29 -7.73 -17.19
CA LEU A 252 7.74 -7.62 -17.09
C LEU A 252 8.33 -8.84 -16.37
N PRO A 253 9.43 -9.42 -16.88
CA PRO A 253 10.19 -10.41 -16.13
C PRO A 253 10.74 -9.80 -14.84
N ALA A 254 10.90 -10.62 -13.79
CA ALA A 254 11.64 -10.22 -12.60
C ALA A 254 13.13 -10.09 -12.95
N HIS A 255 13.70 -8.89 -12.74
CA HIS A 255 15.11 -8.62 -12.98
C HIS A 255 15.86 -8.32 -11.67
N GLY A 256 15.14 -8.28 -10.55
CA GLY A 256 15.69 -7.86 -9.27
C GLY A 256 15.82 -6.34 -9.13
N GLU A 257 16.47 -5.93 -8.06
CA GLU A 257 16.61 -4.53 -7.68
C GLU A 257 17.55 -3.76 -8.62
N SER A 258 17.38 -2.43 -8.68
CA SER A 258 18.25 -1.58 -9.50
C SER A 258 19.73 -1.75 -9.10
N PRO A 259 20.69 -1.76 -10.04
CA PRO A 259 22.10 -1.90 -9.71
C PRO A 259 22.60 -0.83 -8.73
N ALA A 260 22.11 0.41 -8.87
CA ALA A 260 22.45 1.50 -7.97
C ALA A 260 21.95 1.25 -6.54
N ASP A 261 20.72 0.78 -6.36
CA ASP A 261 20.17 0.51 -5.02
C ASP A 261 20.77 -0.73 -4.37
N SER A 262 21.14 -1.73 -5.18
CA SER A 262 21.88 -2.89 -4.69
C SER A 262 23.28 -2.50 -4.20
N LEU A 263 23.95 -1.61 -4.93
CA LEU A 263 25.31 -1.16 -4.60
C LEU A 263 25.31 -0.22 -3.40
N SER A 264 24.34 0.70 -3.31
CA SER A 264 24.20 1.61 -2.16
C SER A 264 23.95 0.86 -0.85
N ARG A 265 23.13 -0.20 -0.87
CA ARG A 265 22.90 -1.08 0.29
C ARG A 265 24.15 -1.84 0.71
N ARG A 266 24.91 -2.40 -0.24
CA ARG A 266 26.19 -3.07 0.05
C ARG A 266 27.24 -2.10 0.60
N PHE A 267 27.26 -0.87 0.10
CA PHE A 267 28.17 0.18 0.56
C PHE A 267 27.83 0.65 1.99
N GLY A 268 26.55 0.68 2.34
CA GLY A 268 26.06 1.21 3.60
C GLY A 268 26.44 2.67 3.82
N TRP A 269 26.14 3.21 5.01
CA TRP A 269 26.51 4.59 5.35
C TRP A 269 28.03 4.81 5.44
N GLN A 270 28.78 3.76 5.78
CA GLN A 270 30.24 3.78 5.91
C GLN A 270 30.92 4.04 4.55
N GLY A 271 30.44 3.39 3.50
CA GLY A 271 30.98 3.57 2.15
C GLY A 271 30.73 4.98 1.61
N TRP A 272 29.56 5.57 1.90
CA TRP A 272 29.28 6.97 1.56
C TRP A 272 30.20 7.94 2.30
N LEU A 273 30.46 7.69 3.58
CA LEU A 273 31.40 8.51 4.38
C LEU A 273 32.84 8.39 3.86
N ALA A 274 33.25 7.19 3.44
CA ALA A 274 34.54 6.96 2.79
C ALA A 274 34.67 7.70 1.44
N LEU A 275 33.60 7.74 0.63
CA LEU A 275 33.57 8.51 -0.63
C LEU A 275 33.63 10.02 -0.39
N LEU A 276 33.04 10.52 0.70
CA LEU A 276 33.07 11.93 1.06
C LEU A 276 34.47 12.37 1.53
N LEU A 277 35.07 11.62 2.46
CA LEU A 277 36.31 12.00 3.17
C LEU A 277 37.60 11.45 2.54
N GLY A 278 37.52 10.32 1.82
CA GLY A 278 38.68 9.66 1.21
C GLY A 278 39.38 10.50 0.14
N PRO A 279 38.68 11.02 -0.89
CA PRO A 279 39.29 11.83 -1.94
C PRO A 279 40.02 13.09 -1.46
N PRO A 280 39.47 13.93 -0.54
CA PRO A 280 40.21 15.08 -0.01
C PRO A 280 41.43 14.65 0.81
N PHE A 281 41.32 13.57 1.60
CA PHE A 281 42.45 13.02 2.35
C PHE A 281 43.57 12.54 1.41
N MET A 282 43.24 11.79 0.36
CA MET A 282 44.22 11.34 -0.64
C MET A 282 44.88 12.50 -1.37
N ALA A 283 44.13 13.53 -1.77
CA ALA A 283 44.69 14.73 -2.38
C ALA A 283 45.63 15.50 -1.43
N LEU A 284 45.31 15.54 -0.14
CA LEU A 284 46.15 16.13 0.90
C LEU A 284 47.46 15.33 1.09
N VAL A 285 47.40 14.00 1.11
CA VAL A 285 48.60 13.14 1.15
C VAL A 285 49.44 13.28 -0.12
N ALA A 286 48.82 13.29 -1.30
CA ALA A 286 49.50 13.44 -2.58
C ALA A 286 50.19 14.81 -2.70
N SER A 287 49.54 15.89 -2.25
CA SER A 287 50.14 17.23 -2.22
C SER A 287 51.29 17.33 -1.20
N ARG A 288 51.18 16.67 -0.04
CA ARG A 288 52.31 16.55 0.91
C ARG A 288 53.48 15.76 0.34
N ARG A 289 53.23 14.67 -0.39
CA ARG A 289 54.28 13.89 -1.09
C ARG A 289 54.95 14.70 -2.20
N ARG A 290 54.19 15.47 -2.99
CA ARG A 290 54.75 16.38 -4.00
C ARG A 290 55.60 17.50 -3.39
N ARG A 291 55.22 18.01 -2.21
CA ARG A 291 56.04 18.97 -1.45
C ARG A 291 57.27 18.34 -0.79
N ARG A 292 57.30 17.01 -0.63
CA ARG A 292 58.40 16.23 -0.02
C ARG A 292 59.35 15.59 -1.04
N VAL A 293 59.06 15.66 -2.34
CA VAL A 293 60.11 15.44 -3.34
C VAL A 293 61.11 16.58 -3.14
N PRO A 294 62.37 16.32 -2.78
CA PRO A 294 63.39 17.36 -2.78
C PRO A 294 63.48 17.82 -4.24
N GLY A 295 62.96 19.01 -4.54
CA GLY A 295 63.41 19.70 -5.74
C GLY A 295 64.92 19.83 -5.64
N PRO A 296 65.68 19.72 -6.75
CA PRO A 296 67.09 20.03 -6.71
C PRO A 296 67.24 21.40 -6.06
N ALA A 297 68.14 21.49 -5.07
CA ALA A 297 68.33 22.67 -4.26
C ALA A 297 68.30 23.93 -5.14
N VAL A 298 67.40 24.86 -4.81
CA VAL A 298 67.43 26.21 -5.36
C VAL A 298 68.72 26.82 -4.86
N VAL A 299 69.78 26.69 -5.66
CA VAL A 299 70.92 27.58 -5.60
C VAL A 299 70.32 28.98 -5.77
N ALA A 300 70.52 29.82 -4.78
CA ALA A 300 70.20 31.24 -4.84
C ALA A 300 70.57 31.76 -6.23
N ALA A 301 69.67 32.53 -6.84
CA ALA A 301 69.93 33.17 -8.11
C ALA A 301 71.27 33.92 -8.05
N GLY A 302 72.32 33.31 -8.61
CA GLY A 302 73.52 34.04 -8.99
C GLY A 302 73.10 35.13 -9.97
N PRO A 303 73.81 36.26 -10.03
CA PRO A 303 73.42 37.38 -10.88
C PRO A 303 73.22 36.89 -12.31
N ALA A 304 72.12 37.32 -12.94
CA ALA A 304 71.80 36.96 -14.32
C ALA A 304 73.05 37.19 -15.19
N LEU A 305 73.62 36.11 -15.73
CA LEU A 305 74.81 36.19 -16.57
C LEU A 305 74.50 37.09 -17.76
N THR A 306 75.36 38.07 -18.03
CA THR A 306 75.30 38.90 -19.23
C THR A 306 75.35 38.01 -20.48
N PRO A 307 74.92 38.48 -21.68
CA PRO A 307 74.99 37.68 -22.91
C PRO A 307 76.37 37.05 -23.15
N LEU A 308 77.44 37.81 -22.91
CA LEU A 308 78.83 37.31 -22.90
C LEU A 308 79.03 36.18 -21.86
N GLY A 309 78.55 36.34 -20.63
CA GLY A 309 78.71 35.34 -19.57
C GLY A 309 77.96 34.03 -19.83
N ARG A 310 76.90 34.05 -20.65
CA ARG A 310 76.22 32.82 -21.09
C ARG A 310 77.07 32.06 -22.10
N VAL A 311 77.59 32.76 -23.10
CA VAL A 311 78.41 32.20 -24.17
C VAL A 311 79.78 31.73 -23.64
N GLU A 312 80.37 32.48 -22.68
CA GLU A 312 81.60 32.08 -21.96
C GLU A 312 81.42 30.76 -21.20
N ARG A 313 80.27 30.57 -20.53
CA ARG A 313 79.99 29.33 -19.80
C ARG A 313 79.88 28.13 -20.75
N GLU A 314 79.24 28.32 -21.90
CA GLU A 314 79.10 27.27 -22.92
C GLU A 314 80.47 26.91 -23.52
N PHE A 315 81.31 27.92 -23.81
CA PHE A 315 82.69 27.73 -24.24
C PHE A 315 83.54 26.98 -23.22
N LEU A 316 83.49 27.34 -21.94
CA LEU A 316 84.22 26.63 -20.89
C LEU A 316 83.72 25.20 -20.71
N ALA A 317 82.41 24.95 -20.87
CA ALA A 317 81.84 23.60 -20.83
C ALA A 317 82.39 22.72 -21.97
N VAL A 318 82.38 23.21 -23.20
CA VAL A 318 82.96 22.50 -24.36
C VAL A 318 84.47 22.31 -24.20
N LEU A 319 85.19 23.30 -23.65
CA LEU A 319 86.61 23.19 -23.39
C LEU A 319 86.92 22.10 -22.34
N SER A 320 86.07 21.98 -21.31
CA SER A 320 86.18 20.94 -20.28
C SER A 320 85.83 19.53 -20.76
N SER A 321 84.99 19.38 -21.79
CA SER A 321 84.73 18.07 -22.38
C SER A 321 85.90 17.57 -23.22
N HIS A 322 86.64 18.47 -23.87
CA HIS A 322 87.80 18.11 -24.70
C HIS A 322 89.11 17.98 -23.90
N VAL A 323 89.30 18.81 -22.86
CA VAL A 323 90.47 18.78 -21.99
C VAL A 323 90.02 18.55 -20.55
N SER A 324 90.06 17.29 -20.13
CA SER A 324 89.62 16.87 -18.80
C SER A 324 90.52 17.39 -17.68
N ASP A 325 91.83 17.55 -17.93
CA ASP A 325 92.79 18.08 -16.95
C ASP A 325 92.58 19.60 -16.71
N PRO A 326 92.21 20.02 -15.49
CA PRO A 326 92.02 21.44 -15.16
C PRO A 326 93.29 22.28 -15.29
N PHE A 327 94.47 21.74 -14.95
CA PHE A 327 95.72 22.50 -14.97
C PHE A 327 96.17 22.81 -16.39
N ALA A 328 96.08 21.84 -17.30
CA ALA A 328 96.33 22.07 -18.72
C ALA A 328 95.29 23.03 -19.35
N ARG A 329 94.04 22.95 -18.91
CA ARG A 329 92.94 23.80 -19.40
C ARG A 329 93.12 25.27 -19.06
N ASP A 330 93.65 25.54 -17.87
CA ASP A 330 93.80 26.89 -17.32
C ASP A 330 95.20 27.48 -17.48
N GLY A 331 96.21 26.66 -17.80
CA GLY A 331 97.60 27.07 -17.99
C GLY A 331 98.04 27.26 -19.44
N ASP A 332 99.35 27.37 -19.65
CA ASP A 332 99.92 27.59 -21.00
C ASP A 332 99.88 26.37 -21.92
N GLY A 333 99.65 25.17 -21.35
CA GLY A 333 99.59 23.89 -22.06
C GLY A 333 98.28 23.62 -22.83
N LEU A 334 97.31 24.54 -22.81
CA LEU A 334 95.98 24.32 -23.41
C LEU A 334 96.05 23.95 -24.90
N ALA A 335 96.88 24.65 -25.69
CA ALA A 335 97.00 24.37 -27.12
C ALA A 335 97.59 22.96 -27.37
N GLN A 336 98.52 22.51 -26.52
CA GLN A 336 99.10 21.17 -26.60
C GLN A 336 98.08 20.10 -26.19
N ALA A 337 97.29 20.36 -25.14
CA ALA A 337 96.24 19.45 -24.69
C ALA A 337 95.10 19.32 -25.71
N LEU A 338 94.71 20.40 -26.38
CA LEU A 338 93.71 20.37 -27.46
C LEU A 338 94.22 19.60 -28.69
N ARG A 339 95.50 19.76 -29.06
CA ARG A 339 96.10 18.95 -30.14
C ARG A 339 96.17 17.47 -29.78
N ALA A 340 96.49 17.14 -28.53
CA ALA A 340 96.45 15.77 -28.03
C ALA A 340 95.03 15.18 -28.04
N ALA A 341 94.00 16.02 -27.90
CA ALA A 341 92.58 15.67 -28.04
C ALA A 341 92.08 15.63 -29.50
N GLY A 342 92.97 15.80 -30.49
CA GLY A 342 92.64 15.70 -31.92
C GLY A 342 92.19 16.99 -32.60
N VAL A 343 92.32 18.16 -31.95
CA VAL A 343 91.98 19.47 -32.54
C VAL A 343 93.11 19.97 -33.44
N GLU A 344 92.76 20.51 -34.60
CA GLU A 344 93.70 21.09 -35.57
C GLU A 344 94.57 22.19 -34.93
N SER A 345 95.86 22.23 -35.27
CA SER A 345 96.86 23.09 -34.61
C SER A 345 96.50 24.58 -34.64
N ALA A 346 96.01 25.07 -35.78
CA ALA A 346 95.58 26.46 -35.95
C ALA A 346 94.38 26.82 -35.05
N VAL A 347 93.44 25.88 -34.90
CA VAL A 347 92.25 26.05 -34.05
C VAL A 347 92.64 26.01 -32.57
N ALA A 348 93.53 25.09 -32.17
CA ALA A 348 94.01 24.99 -30.79
C ALA A 348 94.72 26.28 -30.32
N ASP A 349 95.55 26.90 -31.16
CA ASP A 349 96.21 28.17 -30.85
C ASP A 349 95.24 29.36 -30.83
N HIS A 350 94.19 29.33 -31.67
CA HIS A 350 93.14 30.33 -31.66
C HIS A 350 92.27 30.24 -30.39
N VAL A 351 91.89 29.03 -29.96
CA VAL A 351 91.14 28.76 -28.72
C VAL A 351 91.94 29.20 -27.48
N LYS A 352 93.25 28.94 -27.44
CA LYS A 352 94.13 29.45 -26.36
C LYS A 352 94.10 30.98 -26.30
N ARG A 353 94.30 31.67 -27.43
CA ARG A 353 94.27 33.15 -27.50
C ARG A 353 92.92 33.72 -27.08
N LEU A 354 91.82 33.08 -27.47
CA LEU A 354 90.46 33.52 -27.11
C LEU A 354 90.20 33.38 -25.60
N ARG A 355 90.60 32.26 -24.99
CA ARG A 355 90.55 32.07 -23.53
C ARG A 355 91.37 33.15 -22.80
N ASP A 356 92.58 33.44 -23.28
CA ASP A 356 93.47 34.42 -22.65
C ASP A 356 92.89 35.85 -22.76
N ARG A 357 92.28 36.19 -23.90
CA ARG A 357 91.49 37.43 -24.08
C ARG A 357 90.29 37.50 -23.13
N LEU A 358 89.56 36.40 -22.93
CA LEU A 358 88.43 36.35 -21.98
C LEU A 358 88.90 36.59 -20.54
N ARG A 359 90.03 36.00 -20.14
CA ARG A 359 90.62 36.24 -18.82
C ARG A 359 91.09 37.68 -18.66
N ALA A 360 91.73 38.25 -19.67
CA ALA A 360 92.12 39.66 -19.66
C ALA A 360 90.91 40.60 -19.58
N ALA A 361 89.81 40.30 -20.28
CA ALA A 361 88.56 41.07 -20.20
C ALA A 361 87.90 41.00 -18.80
N ARG A 362 88.03 39.86 -18.10
CA ARG A 362 87.41 39.63 -16.79
C ARG A 362 88.25 40.12 -15.61
N TYR A 363 89.58 40.05 -15.71
CA TYR A 363 90.50 40.29 -14.60
C TYR A 363 91.56 41.39 -14.88
N GLY A 364 91.57 42.00 -16.06
CA GLY A 364 92.53 43.05 -16.44
C GLY A 364 92.14 44.47 -16.01
N PRO A 365 93.12 45.36 -15.78
CA PRO A 365 92.90 46.72 -15.24
C PRO A 365 92.28 47.73 -16.23
N ARG A 366 92.06 47.36 -17.50
CA ARG A 366 91.33 48.18 -18.49
C ARG A 366 90.29 47.32 -19.22
N ARG A 367 89.00 47.60 -19.02
CA ARG A 367 87.91 47.06 -19.87
C ARG A 367 87.94 47.80 -21.21
N LEU A 368 88.67 47.25 -22.17
CA LEU A 368 88.71 47.71 -23.56
C LEU A 368 88.29 46.54 -24.46
N GLY A 369 87.23 46.73 -25.25
CA GLY A 369 86.81 45.83 -26.33
C GLY A 369 85.38 45.30 -26.19
N ASP A 370 84.58 45.45 -27.25
CA ASP A 370 83.15 45.18 -27.29
C ASP A 370 82.79 43.75 -26.89
N ALA A 371 82.09 43.60 -25.76
CA ALA A 371 81.60 42.31 -25.28
C ALA A 371 80.71 41.57 -26.32
N ALA A 372 80.16 42.30 -27.29
CA ALA A 372 79.41 41.74 -28.40
C ALA A 372 80.31 41.08 -29.45
N GLU A 373 81.48 41.66 -29.75
CA GLU A 373 82.43 41.13 -30.73
C GLU A 373 83.10 39.85 -30.20
N LEU A 374 83.49 39.86 -28.92
CA LEU A 374 83.98 38.66 -28.22
C LEU A 374 82.93 37.55 -28.15
N ALA A 375 81.66 37.88 -27.90
CA ALA A 375 80.57 36.89 -27.90
C ALA A 375 80.37 36.26 -29.29
N ALA A 376 80.46 37.06 -30.36
CA ALA A 376 80.35 36.57 -31.73
C ALA A 376 81.54 35.67 -32.13
N GLU A 377 82.77 36.03 -31.71
CA GLU A 377 83.97 35.23 -31.96
C GLU A 377 83.89 33.87 -31.22
N ILE A 378 83.35 33.84 -30.00
CA ILE A 378 83.13 32.59 -29.25
C ILE A 378 82.03 31.72 -29.88
N GLU A 379 80.93 32.30 -30.33
CA GLU A 379 79.89 31.54 -31.04
C GLU A 379 80.40 30.93 -32.34
N GLN A 380 81.29 31.63 -33.06
CA GLN A 380 81.93 31.10 -34.26
C GLN A 380 82.84 29.91 -33.93
N VAL A 381 83.63 30.00 -32.86
CA VAL A 381 84.50 28.91 -32.40
C VAL A 381 83.71 27.71 -31.86
N LEU A 382 82.61 27.94 -31.14
CA LEU A 382 81.67 26.89 -30.70
C LEU A 382 81.05 26.15 -31.89
N ARG A 383 80.79 26.85 -33.00
CA ARG A 383 80.32 26.24 -34.26
C ARG A 383 81.39 25.36 -34.91
N VAL A 384 82.66 25.78 -34.90
CA VAL A 384 83.78 25.01 -35.45
C VAL A 384 84.16 23.80 -34.57
N LEU A 385 84.05 23.94 -33.25
CA LEU A 385 84.31 22.86 -32.28
C LEU A 385 83.16 21.85 -32.14
N GLY A 386 82.20 21.84 -33.09
CA GLY A 386 81.20 20.78 -33.20
C GLY A 386 80.13 20.78 -32.11
N ALA A 387 79.62 21.95 -31.70
CA ALA A 387 78.43 22.02 -30.85
C ALA A 387 77.15 21.62 -31.63
N GLU A 388 76.99 20.33 -31.93
CA GLU A 388 75.67 19.77 -32.18
C GLU A 388 74.83 19.95 -30.92
N LYS A 389 73.75 20.72 -31.03
CA LYS A 389 72.76 20.91 -29.96
C LYS A 389 72.34 19.55 -29.41
N PRO A 390 72.59 19.24 -28.12
CA PRO A 390 72.03 18.04 -27.52
C PRO A 390 70.52 18.18 -27.52
N GLY A 391 69.86 17.30 -28.26
CA GLY A 391 68.41 17.25 -28.39
C GLY A 391 67.73 17.25 -27.02
N VAL A 392 66.60 17.95 -26.97
CA VAL A 392 65.66 17.90 -25.85
C VAL A 392 65.30 16.42 -25.62
N VAL A 393 65.95 15.78 -24.65
CA VAL A 393 65.55 14.48 -24.13
C VAL A 393 64.27 14.69 -23.33
N ARG A 394 63.14 14.71 -24.04
CA ARG A 394 61.82 14.47 -23.45
C ARG A 394 61.81 13.03 -22.94
N ARG A 395 62.11 12.86 -21.66
CA ARG A 395 61.73 11.63 -20.94
C ARG A 395 60.20 11.52 -20.98
N PRO A 396 59.62 10.42 -21.48
CA PRO A 396 58.18 10.24 -21.46
C PRO A 396 57.75 9.99 -20.02
N HIS A 397 56.98 10.92 -19.45
CA HIS A 397 56.17 10.60 -18.28
C HIS A 397 55.03 9.69 -18.74
N ALA A 398 55.19 8.39 -18.50
CA ALA A 398 54.10 7.43 -18.50
C ALA A 398 53.18 7.74 -17.31
N THR A 399 52.28 8.71 -17.46
CA THR A 399 51.06 8.82 -16.65
C THR A 399 49.90 8.31 -17.48
N VAL A 400 49.76 6.98 -17.44
CA VAL A 400 48.53 6.19 -17.45
C VAL A 400 47.30 7.01 -17.86
N THR A 401 47.08 7.04 -19.17
CA THR A 401 45.74 7.23 -19.75
C THR A 401 45.06 5.87 -19.63
N THR A 402 44.33 5.65 -18.55
CA THR A 402 43.35 4.56 -18.44
C THR A 402 42.06 5.15 -17.88
N ILE A 403 41.42 5.95 -18.73
CA ILE A 403 39.97 6.17 -18.71
C ILE A 403 39.43 5.26 -19.82
N LEU A 404 39.17 3.99 -19.47
CA LEU A 404 38.11 3.13 -20.01
C LEU A 404 38.25 1.76 -19.33
N VAL A 405 37.12 1.10 -19.07
CA VAL A 405 36.99 -0.22 -18.43
C VAL A 405 37.02 -0.21 -16.89
N LEU A 406 35.99 0.42 -16.31
CA LEU A 406 35.33 -0.08 -15.10
C LEU A 406 33.88 -0.49 -15.46
N THR A 407 33.77 -1.11 -16.63
CA THR A 407 32.66 -1.89 -17.15
C THR A 407 33.28 -3.12 -17.83
N ALA A 408 32.90 -4.32 -17.37
CA ALA A 408 33.35 -5.65 -17.83
C ALA A 408 34.70 -6.17 -17.29
N GLY A 409 34.62 -6.89 -16.17
CA GLY A 409 35.71 -7.67 -15.57
C GLY A 409 35.24 -8.65 -14.47
N ILE A 410 34.00 -9.15 -14.54
CA ILE A 410 33.59 -10.42 -13.92
C ILE A 410 32.73 -11.17 -14.94
N VAL A 411 33.40 -11.83 -15.89
CA VAL A 411 32.96 -13.04 -16.61
C VAL A 411 34.27 -13.74 -17.01
N GLY A 412 34.57 -15.00 -16.72
CA GLY A 412 33.91 -15.99 -15.89
C GLY A 412 34.94 -17.03 -15.44
N ALA A 413 34.81 -17.47 -14.19
CA ALA A 413 35.19 -18.82 -13.80
C ALA A 413 33.87 -19.54 -13.55
N GLN A 414 33.54 -20.37 -14.52
CA GLN A 414 32.38 -21.25 -14.55
C GLN A 414 32.47 -22.19 -13.33
N HIS A 415 31.53 -22.06 -12.40
CA HIS A 415 30.94 -23.21 -11.73
C HIS A 415 29.44 -23.03 -11.87
N ALA A 416 28.91 -23.67 -12.91
CA ALA A 416 27.52 -24.09 -12.93
C ALA A 416 27.35 -25.12 -11.82
N ALA A 417 26.84 -24.68 -10.67
CA ALA A 417 26.13 -25.53 -9.74
C ALA A 417 24.73 -24.91 -9.59
N PRO A 418 23.66 -25.70 -9.77
CA PRO A 418 22.33 -25.19 -10.01
C PRO A 418 21.87 -24.42 -8.77
N LEU A 419 21.49 -23.15 -8.95
CA LEU A 419 20.49 -22.55 -8.07
C LEU A 419 19.28 -23.46 -8.20
N HIS A 420 19.11 -24.29 -7.19
CA HIS A 420 17.91 -25.07 -7.02
C HIS A 420 16.76 -24.10 -7.23
N ALA A 421 15.97 -24.38 -8.25
CA ALA A 421 14.58 -24.00 -8.23
C ALA A 421 14.08 -24.34 -6.83
N GLN A 422 13.82 -23.33 -6.00
CA GLN A 422 12.91 -23.48 -4.88
C GLN A 422 11.50 -23.60 -5.46
N THR A 423 11.31 -24.66 -6.25
CA THR A 423 10.07 -25.42 -6.24
C THR A 423 10.00 -26.14 -4.90
N ALA A 424 8.78 -26.18 -4.36
CA ALA A 424 8.36 -26.88 -3.15
C ALA A 424 8.62 -26.16 -1.82
N SER A 425 7.84 -25.11 -1.59
CA SER A 425 6.71 -25.28 -0.66
C SER A 425 5.60 -24.28 -1.00
N GLN A 426 5.00 -24.41 -2.17
CA GLN A 426 3.68 -23.84 -2.41
C GLN A 426 2.82 -24.97 -2.94
N ALA A 427 1.89 -25.41 -2.10
CA ALA A 427 0.78 -26.28 -2.47
C ALA A 427 0.24 -25.87 -3.84
N GLN A 428 -0.10 -26.83 -4.72
CA GLN A 428 -0.69 -26.71 -6.07
C GLN A 428 -1.41 -25.37 -6.38
N THR A 429 -0.67 -24.26 -6.44
CA THR A 429 -1.21 -22.94 -6.70
C THR A 429 -0.68 -22.51 -8.05
N PRO A 430 -1.57 -22.22 -9.01
CA PRO A 430 -1.16 -21.73 -10.32
C PRO A 430 -0.31 -20.47 -10.17
N SER A 431 0.75 -20.35 -10.98
CA SER A 431 1.62 -19.16 -11.01
C SER A 431 0.81 -17.88 -11.29
N ALA A 432 1.25 -16.73 -10.76
CA ALA A 432 0.57 -15.44 -10.95
C ALA A 432 0.38 -15.07 -12.44
N GLU A 433 1.39 -15.40 -13.26
CA GLU A 433 1.38 -15.25 -14.71
C GLU A 433 0.30 -16.14 -15.35
N ALA A 434 0.23 -17.42 -14.98
CA ALA A 434 -0.83 -18.31 -15.45
C ALA A 434 -2.23 -17.86 -15.01
N LEU A 435 -2.37 -17.34 -13.78
CA LEU A 435 -3.63 -16.76 -13.29
C LEU A 435 -4.03 -15.51 -14.09
N PHE A 436 -3.06 -14.68 -14.45
CA PHE A 436 -3.28 -13.52 -15.31
C PHE A 436 -3.72 -13.95 -16.71
N GLU A 437 -3.01 -14.88 -17.34
CA GLU A 437 -3.38 -15.40 -18.67
C GLU A 437 -4.76 -16.09 -18.65
N ALA A 438 -5.06 -16.85 -17.60
CA ALA A 438 -6.37 -17.48 -17.38
C ALA A 438 -7.50 -16.48 -17.09
N GLY A 439 -7.20 -15.19 -16.89
CA GLY A 439 -8.19 -14.15 -16.61
C GLY A 439 -8.71 -14.14 -15.17
N ALA A 440 -8.08 -14.87 -14.25
CA ALA A 440 -8.40 -14.88 -12.83
C ALA A 440 -7.76 -13.66 -12.12
N LEU A 441 -8.18 -12.45 -12.48
CA LEU A 441 -7.45 -11.21 -12.20
C LEU A 441 -7.32 -10.86 -10.72
N ARG A 442 -8.33 -11.16 -9.89
CA ARG A 442 -8.25 -10.93 -8.45
C ARG A 442 -7.20 -11.81 -7.79
N ALA A 443 -7.24 -13.11 -8.08
CA ALA A 443 -6.25 -14.07 -7.57
C ALA A 443 -4.84 -13.76 -8.11
N ALA A 444 -4.73 -13.32 -9.38
CA ALA A 444 -3.49 -12.85 -9.95
C ALA A 444 -2.96 -11.61 -9.21
N ALA A 445 -3.81 -10.61 -8.97
CA ALA A 445 -3.45 -9.39 -8.25
C ALA A 445 -3.00 -9.69 -6.80
N ASP A 446 -3.70 -10.57 -6.09
CA ASP A 446 -3.31 -11.00 -4.74
C ASP A 446 -1.93 -11.69 -4.74
N SER A 447 -1.68 -12.53 -5.75
CA SER A 447 -0.39 -13.22 -5.91
C SER A 447 0.76 -12.25 -6.25
N PHE A 448 0.54 -11.30 -7.18
CA PHE A 448 1.52 -10.26 -7.50
C PHE A 448 1.74 -9.30 -6.33
N ALA A 449 0.69 -8.93 -5.59
CA ALA A 449 0.81 -8.11 -4.38
C ALA A 449 1.63 -8.82 -3.30
N ALA A 450 1.43 -10.13 -3.11
CA ALA A 450 2.24 -10.94 -2.19
C ALA A 450 3.72 -10.97 -2.59
N ARG A 451 4.04 -11.04 -3.89
CA ARG A 451 5.43 -10.94 -4.38
C ARG A 451 6.02 -9.55 -4.15
N ALA A 452 5.27 -8.51 -4.51
CA ALA A 452 5.68 -7.12 -4.29
C ALA A 452 5.89 -6.79 -2.80
N ALA A 453 5.14 -7.42 -1.89
CA ALA A 453 5.33 -7.27 -0.45
C ALA A 453 6.57 -8.00 0.08
N ARG A 454 6.95 -9.14 -0.50
CA ARG A 454 8.17 -9.88 -0.14
C ARG A 454 9.43 -9.20 -0.65
N GLU A 455 9.37 -8.70 -1.89
CA GLU A 455 10.49 -8.08 -2.60
C GLU A 455 10.08 -6.69 -3.09
N PRO A 456 9.95 -5.70 -2.18
CA PRO A 456 9.45 -4.37 -2.54
C PRO A 456 10.39 -3.58 -3.45
N GLY A 457 11.67 -4.00 -3.56
CA GLY A 457 12.68 -3.36 -4.39
C GLY A 457 12.70 -3.78 -5.87
N ASP A 458 11.95 -4.82 -6.27
CA ASP A 458 11.84 -5.21 -7.67
C ASP A 458 10.71 -4.43 -8.36
N PRO A 459 11.02 -3.59 -9.37
CA PRO A 459 10.03 -2.81 -10.10
C PRO A 459 9.04 -3.67 -10.90
N ALA A 460 9.43 -4.88 -11.32
CA ALA A 460 8.59 -5.75 -12.14
C ALA A 460 7.38 -6.26 -11.36
N HIS A 461 7.52 -6.54 -10.06
CA HIS A 461 6.40 -7.00 -9.23
C HIS A 461 5.32 -5.92 -9.08
N TRP A 462 5.73 -4.66 -8.86
CA TRP A 462 4.81 -3.52 -8.82
C TRP A 462 4.18 -3.24 -10.19
N TYR A 463 4.95 -3.37 -11.27
CA TYR A 463 4.44 -3.19 -12.61
C TYR A 463 3.40 -4.25 -12.99
N ASN A 464 3.70 -5.53 -12.73
CA ASN A 464 2.81 -6.65 -13.02
C ASN A 464 1.54 -6.57 -12.18
N LEU A 465 1.64 -6.19 -10.90
CA LEU A 465 0.49 -5.89 -10.06
C LEU A 465 -0.37 -4.78 -10.71
N GLY A 466 0.22 -3.66 -11.10
CA GLY A 466 -0.49 -2.56 -11.77
C GLY A 466 -1.14 -2.99 -13.09
N ALA A 467 -0.48 -3.82 -13.88
CA ALA A 467 -1.02 -4.40 -15.11
C ALA A 467 -2.25 -5.28 -14.86
N THR A 468 -2.21 -6.11 -13.81
CA THR A 468 -3.36 -6.93 -13.41
C THR A 468 -4.53 -6.09 -12.91
N LEU A 469 -4.26 -5.07 -12.09
CA LEU A 469 -5.26 -4.17 -11.55
C LEU A 469 -5.89 -3.28 -12.63
N TYR A 470 -5.09 -2.84 -13.61
CA TYR A 470 -5.58 -2.11 -14.78
C TYR A 470 -6.52 -2.99 -15.59
N ARG A 471 -6.15 -4.25 -15.84
CA ARG A 471 -7.02 -5.21 -16.52
C ARG A 471 -8.30 -5.49 -15.72
N ALA A 472 -8.21 -5.52 -14.39
CA ALA A 472 -9.33 -5.68 -13.46
C ALA A 472 -10.23 -4.43 -13.34
N GLY A 473 -9.94 -3.36 -14.07
CA GLY A 473 -10.72 -2.12 -13.99
C GLY A 473 -10.45 -1.26 -12.76
N ALA A 474 -9.48 -1.61 -11.91
CA ALA A 474 -9.18 -0.91 -10.66
C ALA A 474 -8.12 0.19 -10.86
N ASP A 475 -8.50 1.24 -11.59
CA ASP A 475 -7.59 2.29 -12.07
C ASP A 475 -6.81 2.98 -10.95
N GLY A 476 -7.45 3.30 -9.82
CA GLY A 476 -6.75 3.95 -8.69
C GLY A 476 -5.67 3.06 -8.06
N LYS A 477 -5.94 1.74 -7.93
CA LYS A 477 -4.94 0.77 -7.44
C LYS A 477 -3.83 0.56 -8.46
N ALA A 478 -4.16 0.53 -9.75
CA ALA A 478 -3.17 0.43 -10.83
C ALA A 478 -2.25 1.66 -10.85
N THR A 479 -2.78 2.87 -10.70
CA THR A 479 -1.99 4.11 -10.56
C THR A 479 -1.01 4.01 -9.40
N ALA A 480 -1.47 3.60 -8.22
CA ALA A 480 -0.59 3.48 -7.05
C ALA A 480 0.56 2.49 -7.31
N ALA A 481 0.26 1.32 -7.88
CA ALA A 481 1.28 0.30 -8.18
C ALA A 481 2.29 0.75 -9.26
N TRP A 482 1.82 1.37 -10.34
CA TRP A 482 2.71 1.86 -11.41
C TRP A 482 3.53 3.09 -11.00
N ILE A 483 3.02 3.96 -10.13
CA ILE A 483 3.82 5.06 -9.57
C ILE A 483 4.91 4.51 -8.63
N ARG A 484 4.62 3.49 -7.82
CA ARG A 484 5.66 2.80 -7.03
C ARG A 484 6.74 2.19 -7.94
N ALA A 485 6.34 1.51 -9.01
CA ALA A 485 7.28 0.98 -10.00
C ALA A 485 8.11 2.10 -10.67
N ALA A 486 7.48 3.22 -11.02
CA ALA A 486 8.14 4.37 -11.63
C ALA A 486 9.15 5.03 -10.68
N ARG A 487 8.86 5.09 -9.36
CA ARG A 487 9.80 5.59 -8.35
C ARG A 487 11.07 4.73 -8.26
N LEU A 488 10.97 3.43 -8.52
CA LEU A 488 12.11 2.50 -8.55
C LEU A 488 12.90 2.64 -9.85
N VAL A 489 12.24 2.63 -11.01
CA VAL A 489 12.89 2.76 -12.32
C VAL A 489 12.20 3.82 -13.18
N PRO A 490 12.57 5.10 -13.03
CA PRO A 490 11.86 6.21 -13.69
C PRO A 490 12.03 6.25 -15.21
N ARG A 491 13.02 5.53 -15.75
CA ARG A 491 13.38 5.54 -17.17
C ARG A 491 12.78 4.36 -17.95
N ASP A 492 12.09 3.42 -17.29
CA ASP A 492 11.58 2.23 -17.97
C ASP A 492 10.46 2.58 -18.98
N PRO A 493 10.62 2.20 -20.26
CA PRO A 493 9.60 2.49 -21.27
C PRO A 493 8.30 1.71 -21.09
N ALA A 494 8.30 0.53 -20.46
CA ALA A 494 7.09 -0.24 -20.19
C ALA A 494 6.24 0.41 -19.10
N ILE A 495 6.85 0.88 -18.02
CA ILE A 495 6.17 1.59 -16.92
C ILE A 495 5.55 2.90 -17.44
N ARG A 496 6.32 3.68 -18.21
CA ARG A 496 5.83 4.94 -18.82
C ARG A 496 4.68 4.70 -19.81
N ARG A 497 4.72 3.62 -20.58
CA ARG A 497 3.61 3.23 -21.46
C ARG A 497 2.39 2.82 -20.65
N GLY A 498 2.56 2.05 -19.58
CA GLY A 498 1.50 1.68 -18.64
C GLY A 498 0.77 2.90 -18.09
N LEU A 499 1.50 3.87 -17.53
CA LEU A 499 0.91 5.11 -16.99
C LEU A 499 0.10 5.92 -18.03
N ARG A 500 0.42 5.83 -19.33
CA ARG A 500 -0.36 6.48 -20.40
C ARG A 500 -1.66 5.76 -20.75
N LEU A 501 -1.85 4.52 -20.29
CA LEU A 501 -3.09 3.77 -20.46
C LEU A 501 -4.17 4.19 -19.45
N LEU A 502 -3.77 4.85 -18.36
CA LEU A 502 -4.68 5.38 -17.35
C LEU A 502 -5.21 6.75 -17.77
N PRO A 503 -6.36 7.18 -17.22
CA PRO A 503 -6.84 8.54 -17.40
C PRO A 503 -5.75 9.56 -17.02
N PRO A 504 -5.60 10.65 -17.79
CA PRO A 504 -4.60 11.67 -17.48
C PRO A 504 -4.91 12.30 -16.11
N PRO A 505 -3.91 12.42 -15.21
CA PRO A 505 -4.11 13.03 -13.91
C PRO A 505 -4.42 14.53 -14.05
N ASP A 506 -5.12 15.08 -13.05
CA ASP A 506 -5.26 16.53 -12.94
C ASP A 506 -3.91 17.20 -12.61
N PRO A 507 -3.71 18.49 -12.93
CA PRO A 507 -2.41 19.16 -12.75
C PRO A 507 -1.86 19.12 -11.33
N VAL A 508 -2.75 19.09 -10.31
CA VAL A 508 -2.35 19.02 -8.91
C VAL A 508 -1.83 17.63 -8.57
N THR A 509 -2.56 16.59 -8.97
CA THR A 509 -2.13 15.20 -8.86
C THR A 509 -0.84 14.94 -9.64
N GLU A 510 -0.71 15.46 -10.86
CA GLU A 510 0.50 15.32 -11.69
C GLU A 510 1.73 15.91 -10.98
N GLY A 511 1.59 17.08 -10.35
CA GLY A 511 2.67 17.69 -9.57
C GLY A 511 3.08 16.86 -8.34
N MET A 512 2.13 16.22 -7.65
CA MET A 512 2.38 15.38 -6.47
C MET A 512 2.95 14.00 -6.81
N LEU A 513 2.54 13.44 -7.95
CA LEU A 513 2.98 12.12 -8.43
C LEU A 513 4.18 12.19 -9.37
N PHE A 514 4.73 13.39 -9.58
CA PHE A 514 5.89 13.60 -10.44
C PHE A 514 7.07 12.72 -10.00
N VAL A 515 7.59 11.95 -10.94
CA VAL A 515 8.80 11.14 -10.75
C VAL A 515 9.94 11.76 -11.55
N GLY A 516 11.05 12.06 -10.88
CA GLY A 516 12.24 12.61 -11.52
C GLY A 516 12.90 11.64 -12.52
N TRP A 517 13.88 12.14 -13.26
CA TRP A 517 14.58 11.34 -14.29
C TRP A 517 15.51 10.25 -13.73
N ALA A 518 15.96 10.39 -12.48
CA ALA A 518 16.88 9.47 -11.81
C ALA A 518 16.40 9.25 -10.37
N THR A 519 16.76 8.11 -9.78
CA THR A 519 16.52 7.87 -8.36
C THR A 519 17.48 8.72 -7.50
N PRO A 520 17.13 9.00 -6.22
CA PRO A 520 18.04 9.70 -5.30
C PRO A 520 19.41 9.01 -5.17
N THR A 521 19.45 7.69 -5.24
CA THR A 521 20.68 6.89 -5.18
C THR A 521 21.53 7.07 -6.43
N GLU A 522 20.94 7.08 -7.62
CA GLU A 522 21.64 7.40 -8.87
C GLU A 522 22.24 8.82 -8.84
N TRP A 523 21.47 9.81 -8.39
CA TRP A 523 21.97 11.19 -8.20
C TRP A 523 23.13 11.24 -7.20
N GLY A 524 23.04 10.47 -6.11
CA GLY A 524 24.13 10.32 -5.13
C GLY A 524 25.41 9.77 -5.77
N PHE A 525 25.30 8.75 -6.63
CA PHE A 525 26.48 8.21 -7.33
C PHE A 525 27.06 9.18 -8.36
N ILE A 526 26.23 9.91 -9.10
CA ILE A 526 26.70 10.96 -10.03
C ILE A 526 27.44 12.07 -9.24
N ALA A 527 26.88 12.47 -8.10
CA ALA A 527 27.51 13.46 -7.22
C ALA A 527 28.85 12.95 -6.67
N ALA A 528 28.90 11.70 -6.20
CA ALA A 528 30.12 11.08 -5.71
C ALA A 528 31.19 10.92 -6.80
N ALA A 529 30.80 10.54 -8.03
CA ALA A 529 31.71 10.45 -9.16
C ALA A 529 32.32 11.82 -9.51
N GLY A 530 31.49 12.87 -9.57
CA GLY A 530 31.96 14.25 -9.76
C GLY A 530 32.91 14.70 -8.64
N TRP A 531 32.59 14.37 -7.39
CA TRP A 531 33.41 14.66 -6.21
C TRP A 531 34.79 13.98 -6.24
N VAL A 532 34.81 12.68 -6.58
CA VAL A 532 36.06 11.92 -6.70
C VAL A 532 36.91 12.47 -7.85
N LEU A 533 36.31 12.74 -9.02
CA LEU A 533 37.02 13.32 -10.17
C LEU A 533 37.60 14.71 -9.85
N LEU A 534 36.85 15.55 -9.14
CA LEU A 534 37.33 16.85 -8.66
C LEU A 534 38.63 16.67 -7.84
N TRP A 535 38.60 15.84 -6.81
CA TRP A 535 39.77 15.65 -5.95
C TRP A 535 40.91 14.88 -6.61
N LEU A 536 40.63 13.98 -7.55
CA LEU A 536 41.66 13.36 -8.39
C LEU A 536 42.36 14.41 -9.24
N THR A 537 41.65 15.35 -9.89
CA THR A 537 42.31 16.40 -10.67
C THR A 537 43.18 17.32 -9.80
N VAL A 538 42.78 17.60 -8.56
CA VAL A 538 43.59 18.31 -7.56
C VAL A 538 44.84 17.49 -7.19
N ALA A 539 44.70 16.19 -6.91
CA ALA A 539 45.80 15.29 -6.59
C ALA A 539 46.80 15.12 -7.76
N PHE A 540 46.27 15.11 -9.00
CA PHE A 540 46.83 15.35 -10.34
C PHE A 540 47.75 16.57 -10.50
N GLY A 541 47.51 17.64 -9.73
CA GLY A 541 48.12 18.96 -10.01
C GLY A 541 47.54 19.65 -11.23
N GLY A 542 46.35 19.24 -11.68
CA GLY A 542 45.61 19.95 -12.71
C GLY A 542 45.17 21.32 -12.19
N ARG A 543 45.81 22.39 -12.67
CA ARG A 543 45.47 23.79 -12.29
C ARG A 543 44.44 24.43 -13.23
N ARG A 544 43.81 23.65 -14.11
CA ARG A 544 42.77 24.15 -15.03
C ARG A 544 41.52 24.46 -14.21
N ARG A 545 41.40 25.71 -13.75
CA ARG A 545 40.28 26.22 -12.94
C ARG A 545 38.91 25.84 -13.54
N LEU A 546 38.82 25.81 -14.88
CA LEU A 546 37.61 25.44 -15.60
C LEU A 546 37.20 23.97 -15.40
N VAL A 547 38.15 23.04 -15.35
CA VAL A 547 37.87 21.61 -15.13
C VAL A 547 37.45 21.34 -13.69
N LEU A 548 38.10 22.02 -12.73
CA LEU A 548 37.73 21.96 -11.32
C LEU A 548 36.33 22.55 -11.10
N ALA A 549 36.04 23.70 -11.72
CA ALA A 549 34.71 24.31 -11.67
C ALA A 549 33.65 23.40 -12.28
N LEU A 550 33.95 22.72 -13.40
CA LEU A 550 33.01 21.78 -14.05
C LEU A 550 32.68 20.58 -13.14
N PHE A 551 33.68 19.86 -12.62
CA PHE A 551 33.42 18.70 -11.76
C PHE A 551 32.76 19.09 -10.44
N GLY A 552 33.14 20.24 -9.86
CA GLY A 552 32.46 20.80 -8.71
C GLY A 552 31.00 21.14 -9.00
N ALA A 553 30.72 21.80 -10.13
CA ALA A 553 29.36 22.12 -10.54
C ALA A 553 28.52 20.85 -10.76
N VAL A 554 29.03 19.85 -11.46
CA VAL A 554 28.33 18.57 -11.68
C VAL A 554 28.01 17.88 -10.35
N ALA A 555 28.96 17.84 -9.41
CA ALA A 555 28.74 17.22 -8.10
C ALA A 555 27.66 17.97 -7.29
N ILE A 556 27.72 19.30 -7.26
CA ILE A 556 26.75 20.14 -6.54
C ILE A 556 25.37 20.04 -7.17
N THR A 557 25.26 20.15 -8.50
CA THR A 557 23.98 20.05 -9.21
C THR A 557 23.34 18.67 -9.02
N ALA A 558 24.11 17.59 -9.15
CA ALA A 558 23.61 16.25 -8.92
C ALA A 558 23.16 16.04 -7.46
N PHE A 559 23.91 16.59 -6.49
CA PHE A 559 23.53 16.54 -5.08
C PHE A 559 22.23 17.31 -4.81
N ILE A 560 22.08 18.53 -5.34
CA ILE A 560 20.86 19.34 -5.21
C ILE A 560 19.67 18.61 -5.82
N LEU A 561 19.81 18.06 -7.03
CA LEU A 561 18.73 17.32 -7.69
C LEU A 561 18.35 16.06 -6.91
N GLY A 562 19.33 15.32 -6.39
CA GLY A 562 19.10 14.17 -5.52
C GLY A 562 18.39 14.53 -4.22
N ALA A 563 18.78 15.63 -3.58
CA ALA A 563 18.16 16.13 -2.36
C ALA A 563 16.71 16.60 -2.59
N LEU A 564 16.45 17.31 -3.69
CA LEU A 564 15.10 17.72 -4.08
C LEU A 564 14.20 16.52 -4.37
N GLU A 565 14.72 15.51 -5.08
CA GLU A 565 13.98 14.27 -5.36
C GLU A 565 13.71 13.47 -4.08
N TRP A 566 14.68 13.39 -3.17
CA TRP A 566 14.50 12.75 -1.86
C TRP A 566 13.43 13.47 -1.03
N GLN A 567 13.50 14.80 -0.93
CA GLN A 567 12.53 15.60 -0.20
C GLN A 567 11.11 15.48 -0.78
N ARG A 568 10.97 15.36 -2.11
CA ARG A 568 9.66 15.13 -2.76
C ARG A 568 9.11 13.76 -2.42
N ARG A 569 9.94 12.71 -2.45
CA ARG A 569 9.53 11.33 -2.17
C ARG A 569 9.22 11.07 -0.69
N ASP A 570 9.84 11.82 0.21
CA ASP A 570 9.61 11.74 1.66
C ASP A 570 8.27 12.37 2.09
N GLN A 571 7.58 13.08 1.19
CA GLN A 571 6.24 13.58 1.48
C GLN A 571 5.25 12.41 1.61
N PRO A 572 4.36 12.43 2.62
CA PRO A 572 3.37 11.38 2.83
C PRO A 572 2.23 11.49 1.82
N VAL A 573 2.51 11.20 0.55
CA VAL A 573 1.54 11.21 -0.55
C VAL A 573 0.85 9.86 -0.61
N ALA A 574 -0.48 9.86 -0.73
CA ALA A 574 -1.27 8.68 -1.02
C ALA A 574 -2.11 8.88 -2.29
N VAL A 575 -2.38 7.78 -2.98
CA VAL A 575 -3.24 7.72 -4.16
C VAL A 575 -4.61 7.20 -3.75
N VAL A 576 -5.67 7.82 -4.25
CA VAL A 576 -7.04 7.35 -4.06
C VAL A 576 -7.28 6.09 -4.89
N ILE A 577 -7.63 5.00 -4.20
CA ILE A 577 -7.83 3.67 -4.81
C ILE A 577 -9.30 3.29 -5.01
N ALA A 578 -10.22 3.98 -4.34
CA ALA A 578 -11.65 3.87 -4.61
C ALA A 578 -12.02 4.61 -5.91
N ASP A 579 -13.10 4.19 -6.60
CA ASP A 579 -13.56 4.85 -7.83
C ASP A 579 -13.82 6.35 -7.59
N ALA A 580 -14.43 6.68 -6.45
CA ALA A 580 -14.54 8.05 -5.94
C ALA A 580 -14.48 8.03 -4.41
N ALA A 581 -13.51 8.72 -3.82
CA ALA A 581 -13.38 8.85 -2.37
C ALA A 581 -13.98 10.19 -1.90
N PRO A 582 -15.03 10.17 -1.07
CA PRO A 582 -15.58 11.37 -0.47
C PRO A 582 -14.67 11.89 0.65
N VAL A 583 -14.16 13.10 0.49
CA VAL A 583 -13.40 13.81 1.53
C VAL A 583 -14.40 14.45 2.49
N ARG A 584 -14.51 13.91 3.69
CA ARG A 584 -15.51 14.32 4.70
C ARG A 584 -14.97 15.41 5.62
N THR A 585 -15.85 16.25 6.15
CA THR A 585 -15.45 17.31 7.08
C THR A 585 -15.01 16.78 8.45
N ALA A 586 -15.46 15.57 8.85
CA ALA A 586 -15.17 14.96 10.14
C ALA A 586 -15.01 13.42 10.06
N PRO A 587 -14.28 12.78 11.00
CA PRO A 587 -13.91 11.36 10.94
C PRO A 587 -15.01 10.42 11.49
N TYR A 588 -16.20 10.45 10.87
CA TYR A 588 -17.28 9.49 11.13
C TYR A 588 -18.20 9.31 9.90
N GLY A 589 -18.87 8.16 9.80
CA GLY A 589 -19.55 7.72 8.57
C GLY A 589 -20.69 8.63 8.07
N GLY A 590 -21.30 9.41 8.97
CA GLY A 590 -22.39 10.34 8.65
C GLY A 590 -21.97 11.78 8.31
N ALA A 591 -20.68 12.11 8.34
CA ALA A 591 -20.21 13.48 8.08
C ALA A 591 -20.35 13.87 6.61
N SER A 592 -20.76 15.10 6.32
CA SER A 592 -20.94 15.59 4.94
C SER A 592 -19.62 15.54 4.14
N ALA A 593 -19.71 15.17 2.86
CA ALA A 593 -18.59 15.21 1.94
C ALA A 593 -18.34 16.67 1.49
N ALA A 594 -17.17 17.21 1.80
CA ALA A 594 -16.73 18.54 1.35
C ALA A 594 -16.28 18.53 -0.11
N ALA A 595 -15.69 17.42 -0.55
CA ALA A 595 -15.26 17.20 -1.93
C ALA A 595 -15.22 15.70 -2.26
N THR A 596 -15.09 15.36 -3.54
CA THR A 596 -14.85 13.98 -3.98
C THR A 596 -13.59 13.95 -4.84
N VAL A 597 -12.69 13.01 -4.54
CA VAL A 597 -11.48 12.78 -5.34
C VAL A 597 -11.65 11.47 -6.10
N GLN A 598 -11.44 11.52 -7.41
CA GLN A 598 -11.59 10.37 -8.30
C GLN A 598 -10.42 9.39 -8.13
N ALA A 599 -10.63 8.14 -8.54
CA ALA A 599 -9.58 7.12 -8.60
C ALA A 599 -8.31 7.64 -9.30
N GLY A 600 -7.15 7.37 -8.69
CA GLY A 600 -5.85 7.80 -9.21
C GLY A 600 -5.44 9.21 -8.79
N GLY A 601 -6.33 9.99 -8.17
CA GLY A 601 -5.99 11.29 -7.59
C GLY A 601 -5.01 11.17 -6.42
N ALA A 602 -4.12 12.15 -6.26
CA ALA A 602 -3.14 12.19 -5.17
C ALA A 602 -3.56 13.15 -4.06
N VAL A 603 -3.29 12.75 -2.81
CA VAL A 603 -3.56 13.53 -1.60
C VAL A 603 -2.39 13.43 -0.63
N LEU A 604 -2.15 14.49 0.13
CA LEU A 604 -1.19 14.48 1.23
C LEU A 604 -1.86 13.96 2.49
N VAL A 605 -1.28 12.96 3.10
CA VAL A 605 -1.77 12.32 4.32
C VAL A 605 -1.28 13.06 5.56
N GLY A 606 -2.21 13.32 6.48
CA GLY A 606 -2.00 13.96 7.77
C GLY A 606 -2.19 12.99 8.93
N ARG A 607 -2.99 13.40 9.91
CA ARG A 607 -3.22 12.62 11.14
C ARG A 607 -4.17 11.45 10.89
N GLY A 608 -3.95 10.34 11.58
CA GLY A 608 -4.88 9.21 11.63
C GLY A 608 -5.80 9.30 12.86
N TYR A 609 -7.07 8.94 12.68
CA TYR A 609 -8.05 8.77 13.75
C TYR A 609 -8.86 7.48 13.53
N GLY A 610 -8.45 6.39 14.18
CA GLY A 610 -9.05 5.07 13.94
C GLY A 610 -8.91 4.65 12.47
N PRO A 611 -10.01 4.30 11.76
CA PRO A 611 -9.97 3.97 10.34
C PRO A 611 -9.90 5.20 9.42
N TRP A 612 -9.95 6.43 9.96
CA TRP A 612 -9.96 7.67 9.19
C TRP A 612 -8.58 8.28 9.10
N VAL A 613 -8.30 8.89 7.95
CA VAL A 613 -7.03 9.55 7.66
C VAL A 613 -7.35 10.96 7.17
N GLU A 614 -6.74 11.96 7.82
CA GLU A 614 -6.80 13.34 7.40
C GLU A 614 -6.04 13.49 6.08
N VAL A 615 -6.66 14.13 5.10
CA VAL A 615 -6.09 14.37 3.78
C VAL A 615 -6.17 15.85 3.44
N ARG A 616 -5.10 16.35 2.80
CA ARG A 616 -5.01 17.72 2.31
C ARG A 616 -4.51 17.74 0.87
N ARG A 617 -4.97 18.71 0.09
CA ARG A 617 -4.54 18.91 -1.30
C ARG A 617 -4.39 20.41 -1.58
N ALA A 618 -3.50 20.76 -2.52
CA ALA A 618 -3.07 22.14 -2.77
C ALA A 618 -4.15 23.06 -3.36
N ASP A 619 -5.24 22.48 -3.86
CA ASP A 619 -6.44 23.15 -4.38
C ASP A 619 -7.45 23.54 -3.29
N GLY A 620 -7.11 23.35 -2.01
CA GLY A 620 -7.95 23.72 -0.87
C GLY A 620 -8.84 22.58 -0.36
N ILE A 621 -8.75 21.37 -0.94
CA ILE A 621 -9.43 20.20 -0.39
C ILE A 621 -8.76 19.79 0.92
N HIS A 622 -9.55 19.77 1.99
CA HIS A 622 -9.11 19.36 3.33
C HIS A 622 -10.23 18.59 4.03
N GLY A 623 -9.92 17.44 4.61
CA GLY A 623 -10.90 16.64 5.34
C GLY A 623 -10.40 15.24 5.67
N TRP A 624 -11.32 14.29 5.80
CA TRP A 624 -11.07 12.92 6.26
C TRP A 624 -11.56 11.91 5.23
N VAL A 625 -10.74 10.90 4.96
CA VAL A 625 -11.04 9.77 4.06
C VAL A 625 -10.79 8.46 4.82
N LEU A 626 -11.46 7.38 4.43
CA LEU A 626 -11.18 6.07 5.02
C LEU A 626 -9.81 5.57 4.57
N GLY A 627 -9.00 5.06 5.50
CA GLY A 627 -7.67 4.53 5.19
C GLY A 627 -7.69 3.38 4.15
N GLY A 628 -8.81 2.66 4.03
CA GLY A 628 -9.02 1.63 3.01
C GLY A 628 -9.32 2.16 1.60
N GLU A 629 -9.57 3.46 1.45
CA GLU A 629 -9.86 4.12 0.17
C GLU A 629 -8.63 4.80 -0.46
N ILE A 630 -7.51 4.82 0.28
CA ILE A 630 -6.24 5.39 -0.15
C ILE A 630 -5.10 4.38 -0.02
N ALA A 631 -4.08 4.49 -0.86
CA ALA A 631 -2.84 3.74 -0.77
C ALA A 631 -1.65 4.70 -0.70
N GLY A 632 -0.91 4.68 0.42
CA GLY A 632 0.34 5.45 0.56
C GLY A 632 1.39 5.01 -0.46
N LEU A 633 2.27 5.90 -0.91
CA LEU A 633 3.26 5.60 -1.95
C LEU A 633 4.66 5.31 -1.44
#